data_AF-A0A4Q4V9G7-F1
#
_entry.id   AF-A0A4Q4V9G7-F1
#
_cell.length_a   1.000
_cell.length_b   1.000
_cell.length_c   1.000
_cell.angle_alpha   90.00
_cell.angle_beta   90.00
_cell.angle_gamma   90.00
#
_symmetry.space_group_name_H-M   'P 1'
#
loop_
_entity.id
_entity.type
_entity.pdbx_description
1 polymer ?
#
loop_
_entity_poly.entity_id
_entity_poly.type
_entity_poly.pdbx_seq_one_letter_code
_entity_poly.pdbx_strand_id
1 'polypeptide(L)'
;MAAATTDVPPGMENFVVGIIGMGDMGKMYARRLSDAGWSLCKDHMVPYPAIDDCFDYIIYSVEAAAIDRVVAEYGPSTKLNAIVGGQTSCKDPEIKAFEDYLPADIDIVSCHSLHGPGVDTKDQPLVIIKHRASEASFDKVETVLRCLRSKHVYLTAHEHDRITADTQAVTHAAFLSMGKAWHASEQFPWEGARYVGGIENVKINLTMRIYNQKWHVYAGLAILNPEARKQIAQYARSVTELYKLMLGDHEEELRARVLRAREKVFGAEDSPKWAATPLLDDRVLDQFSLAKAVQPTPMASPSEGGAPPAAAPLPNNHLSLLAMVDCWSALGIVPYDHMICSTPLFRLWLGVTEHLFRSRERLEAALRIAVRDHTFRSEDLEFTFAARGWAECVGLGHFDTWRERFVVTQRFFEPRFADAVKVGSAMVKAVLEKLLVSFKDYNAMMKDDHGSTPYETTRIEDHDDSSTEFDETIDLNDKDYMTTGSHPTKRPWLAALRDHGWLVNAVLLLVIIVQLIENGWHKHGKDHYFEGAGDLTGFAPEFPQQITKFTPDPGFVPENTSEFFTEETRRKWLGLVPRGLGYLEIPSPGAYDNLPTPLAEFPDQFVVTTSMTHQLHCLSIMCCGDVALEGEQTTFPDGFDGSDGWDAKHVCKDYNQVYDYLDKNRASDKAWI
;
A
#
# COMPACT_ATOMS: atom_id res chain seq x y z
N MET A 1 -28.02 46.10 -11.65
CA MET A 1 -27.16 45.27 -10.77
C MET A 1 -28.07 44.75 -9.68
N ALA A 2 -28.13 43.44 -9.45
CA ALA A 2 -28.68 42.93 -8.20
C ALA A 2 -27.65 43.19 -7.09
N ALA A 3 -28.10 43.48 -5.87
CA ALA A 3 -27.20 43.46 -4.73
C ALA A 3 -26.80 42.00 -4.46
N ALA A 4 -25.52 41.75 -4.19
CA ALA A 4 -25.10 40.44 -3.69
C ALA A 4 -25.72 40.26 -2.29
N THR A 5 -26.54 39.24 -2.13
CA THR A 5 -27.05 38.82 -0.83
C THR A 5 -25.92 38.12 -0.08
N THR A 6 -25.39 38.77 0.95
CA THR A 6 -24.42 38.16 1.87
C THR A 6 -25.14 37.12 2.74
N ASP A 7 -24.61 35.90 2.80
CA ASP A 7 -25.17 34.85 3.66
C ASP A 7 -24.76 35.03 5.14
N VAL A 8 -23.85 35.98 5.43
CA VAL A 8 -23.44 36.39 6.78
C VAL A 8 -24.64 36.97 7.55
N PRO A 9 -25.04 36.40 8.70
CA PRO A 9 -26.17 36.90 9.47
C PRO A 9 -25.80 38.14 10.33
N PRO A 10 -26.80 38.94 10.73
CA PRO A 10 -26.59 40.08 11.62
C PRO A 10 -25.93 39.68 12.94
N GLY A 11 -24.91 40.43 13.37
CA GLY A 11 -24.07 40.13 14.53
C GLY A 11 -22.82 39.28 14.25
N MET A 12 -22.60 38.84 13.01
CA MET A 12 -21.37 38.15 12.57
C MET A 12 -20.60 38.90 11.48
N GLU A 13 -20.90 40.19 11.24
CA GLU A 13 -20.34 40.99 10.15
C GLU A 13 -18.81 41.15 10.23
N ASN A 14 -18.27 41.14 11.46
CA ASN A 14 -16.84 41.24 11.74
C ASN A 14 -16.17 39.87 12.00
N PHE A 15 -16.87 38.75 11.83
CA PHE A 15 -16.37 37.41 12.16
C PHE A 15 -15.35 36.95 11.10
N VAL A 16 -14.08 36.79 11.49
CA VAL A 16 -12.98 36.49 10.56
C VAL A 16 -12.67 35.01 10.53
N VAL A 17 -12.70 34.40 9.33
CA VAL A 17 -12.34 32.99 9.12
C VAL A 17 -10.93 32.88 8.51
N GLY A 18 -10.11 32.02 9.10
CA GLY A 18 -8.77 31.66 8.64
C GLY A 18 -8.72 30.26 8.05
N ILE A 19 -7.86 30.06 7.06
CA ILE A 19 -7.60 28.75 6.44
C ILE A 19 -6.09 28.53 6.39
N ILE A 20 -5.62 27.50 7.08
CA ILE A 20 -4.21 27.10 7.11
C ILE A 20 -4.06 25.89 6.21
N GLY A 21 -3.25 26.03 5.16
CA GLY A 21 -3.14 25.06 4.08
C GLY A 21 -3.97 25.47 2.87
N MET A 22 -3.29 25.91 1.81
CA MET A 22 -3.89 26.31 0.53
C MET A 22 -3.73 25.20 -0.53
N GLY A 23 -3.93 23.95 -0.12
CA GLY A 23 -4.20 22.84 -1.05
C GLY A 23 -5.60 22.99 -1.67
N ASP A 24 -5.99 22.10 -2.58
CA ASP A 24 -7.18 22.33 -3.41
C ASP A 24 -8.51 22.31 -2.63
N MET A 25 -8.59 21.59 -1.51
CA MET A 25 -9.69 21.73 -0.55
C MET A 25 -9.68 23.09 0.16
N GLY A 26 -8.52 23.56 0.65
CA GLY A 26 -8.38 24.90 1.26
C GLY A 26 -8.74 26.03 0.28
N LYS A 27 -8.32 25.92 -0.99
CA LYS A 27 -8.73 26.82 -2.08
C LYS A 27 -10.25 26.80 -2.31
N MET A 28 -10.88 25.62 -2.23
CA MET A 28 -12.33 25.45 -2.41
C MET A 28 -13.11 26.11 -1.26
N TYR A 29 -12.73 25.85 0.00
CA TYR A 29 -13.31 26.51 1.18
C TYR A 29 -13.13 28.03 1.10
N ALA A 30 -11.92 28.52 0.77
CA ALA A 30 -11.63 29.96 0.67
C ALA A 30 -12.52 30.66 -0.37
N ARG A 31 -12.74 30.06 -1.54
CA ARG A 31 -13.66 30.60 -2.55
C ARG A 31 -15.09 30.65 -2.04
N ARG A 32 -15.64 29.50 -1.59
CA ARG A 32 -17.03 29.39 -1.12
C ARG A 32 -17.36 30.35 0.03
N LEU A 33 -16.44 30.51 0.99
CA LEU A 33 -16.59 31.44 2.10
C LEU A 33 -16.53 32.91 1.64
N SER A 34 -15.59 33.26 0.76
CA SER A 34 -15.49 34.61 0.20
C SER A 34 -16.68 34.98 -0.68
N ASP A 35 -17.22 34.04 -1.46
CA ASP A 35 -18.37 34.26 -2.36
C ASP A 35 -19.67 34.49 -1.56
N ALA A 36 -19.79 33.86 -0.39
CA ALA A 36 -20.88 34.07 0.57
C ALA A 36 -20.76 35.39 1.38
N GLY A 37 -19.62 36.07 1.28
CA GLY A 37 -19.34 37.34 1.93
C GLY A 37 -18.64 37.26 3.30
N TRP A 38 -18.14 36.10 3.72
CA TRP A 38 -17.37 35.97 4.96
C TRP A 38 -16.03 36.71 4.89
N SER A 39 -15.63 37.32 6.00
CA SER A 39 -14.34 38.01 6.12
C SER A 39 -13.19 37.01 6.19
N LEU A 40 -12.43 36.86 5.11
CA LEU A 40 -11.17 36.12 5.08
C LEU A 40 -9.97 37.07 5.19
N CYS A 41 -8.96 36.71 5.98
CA CYS A 41 -7.71 37.48 6.04
C CYS A 41 -6.90 37.28 4.75
N LYS A 42 -6.82 38.33 3.92
CA LYS A 42 -6.28 38.26 2.55
C LYS A 42 -4.76 38.16 2.51
N ASP A 43 -4.06 38.69 3.52
CA ASP A 43 -2.59 38.76 3.54
C ASP A 43 -1.93 37.42 3.92
N HIS A 44 -2.70 36.45 4.42
CA HIS A 44 -2.21 35.14 4.87
C HIS A 44 -2.51 33.99 3.89
N MET A 45 -2.80 34.30 2.62
CA MET A 45 -2.89 33.30 1.53
C MET A 45 -1.50 32.82 1.03
N VAL A 46 -0.51 32.77 1.92
CA VAL A 46 0.93 32.64 1.63
C VAL A 46 1.58 31.71 2.66
N PRO A 47 2.51 30.81 2.28
CA PRO A 47 3.08 29.86 3.22
C PRO A 47 4.13 30.48 4.17
N TYR A 48 3.73 30.64 5.44
CA TYR A 48 4.57 30.92 6.64
C TYR A 48 5.24 32.33 6.63
N PRO A 49 5.50 32.97 7.80
CA PRO A 49 5.23 32.56 9.19
C PRO A 49 4.53 33.66 10.01
N ALA A 50 3.20 33.73 9.99
CA ALA A 50 2.41 34.44 11.00
C ALA A 50 0.99 33.87 11.05
N ILE A 51 0.48 33.68 12.27
CA ILE A 51 -0.95 33.85 12.54
C ILE A 51 -1.06 35.20 13.24
N ASP A 52 -1.80 36.11 12.63
CA ASP A 52 -2.18 37.38 13.23
C ASP A 52 -3.41 37.16 14.15
N ASP A 53 -3.55 37.96 15.21
CA ASP A 53 -4.58 37.83 16.28
C ASP A 53 -6.03 38.10 15.80
N CYS A 54 -6.28 38.03 14.50
CA CYS A 54 -7.51 38.43 13.84
C CYS A 54 -8.59 37.35 13.80
N PHE A 55 -8.23 36.07 13.61
CA PHE A 55 -9.18 34.99 13.30
C PHE A 55 -10.11 34.61 14.47
N ASP A 56 -11.42 34.59 14.23
CA ASP A 56 -12.42 34.06 15.17
C ASP A 56 -12.69 32.56 14.97
N TYR A 57 -12.47 32.05 13.76
CA TYR A 57 -12.48 30.62 13.43
C TYR A 57 -11.33 30.26 12.49
N ILE A 58 -10.57 29.21 12.80
CA ILE A 58 -9.44 28.74 12.00
C ILE A 58 -9.71 27.31 11.50
N ILE A 59 -9.59 27.09 10.19
CA ILE A 59 -9.71 25.78 9.53
C ILE A 59 -8.31 25.30 9.09
N TYR A 60 -7.81 24.23 9.69
CA TYR A 60 -6.60 23.53 9.22
C TYR A 60 -6.94 22.56 8.08
N SER A 61 -6.71 22.97 6.84
CA SER A 61 -6.86 22.15 5.60
C SER A 61 -5.48 21.74 5.08
N VAL A 62 -4.76 20.97 5.90
CA VAL A 62 -3.44 20.36 5.60
C VAL A 62 -3.55 18.84 5.55
N GLU A 63 -2.53 18.16 5.04
CA GLU A 63 -2.45 16.70 5.09
C GLU A 63 -2.50 16.18 6.54
N ALA A 64 -3.21 15.07 6.77
CA ALA A 64 -3.35 14.47 8.09
C ALA A 64 -2.00 14.03 8.71
N ALA A 65 -0.98 13.73 7.89
CA ALA A 65 0.37 13.43 8.35
C ALA A 65 1.17 14.68 8.77
N ALA A 66 0.72 15.88 8.38
CA ALA A 66 1.36 17.15 8.71
C ALA A 66 0.67 17.89 9.87
N ILE A 67 -0.56 17.52 10.25
CA ILE A 67 -1.39 18.26 11.21
C ILE A 67 -0.68 18.50 12.55
N ASP A 68 -0.05 17.48 13.10
CA ASP A 68 0.74 17.52 14.34
C ASP A 68 1.79 18.66 14.32
N ARG A 69 2.72 18.62 13.36
CA ARG A 69 3.76 19.64 13.17
C ARG A 69 3.18 21.04 12.93
N VAL A 70 2.12 21.13 12.12
CA VAL A 70 1.52 22.42 11.75
C VAL A 70 0.82 23.05 12.95
N VAL A 71 0.04 22.29 13.73
CA VAL A 71 -0.58 22.81 14.95
C VAL A 71 0.47 23.08 16.05
N ALA A 72 1.55 22.30 16.14
CA ALA A 72 2.65 22.58 17.07
C ALA A 72 3.35 23.92 16.80
N GLU A 73 3.48 24.32 15.53
CA GLU A 73 4.08 25.60 15.13
C GLU A 73 3.11 26.78 15.29
N TYR A 74 1.82 26.57 15.05
CA TYR A 74 0.82 27.63 14.90
C TYR A 74 -0.20 27.75 16.04
N GLY A 75 -0.65 26.63 16.61
CA GLY A 75 -1.68 26.55 17.65
C GLY A 75 -1.45 27.48 18.85
N PRO A 76 -0.22 27.61 19.38
CA PRO A 76 0.10 28.54 20.46
C PRO A 76 -0.08 30.04 20.12
N SER A 77 -0.25 30.40 18.85
CA SER A 77 -0.52 31.77 18.37
C SER A 77 -2.00 31.99 18.03
N THR A 78 -2.90 31.15 18.55
CA THR A 78 -4.34 31.30 18.33
C THR A 78 -4.92 32.40 19.23
N LYS A 79 -5.72 33.29 18.65
CA LYS A 79 -6.49 34.35 19.32
C LYS A 79 -7.33 33.81 20.49
N LEU A 80 -7.30 34.50 21.64
CA LEU A 80 -8.00 34.12 22.87
C LEU A 80 -9.53 33.92 22.65
N ASN A 81 -10.08 32.79 23.09
CA ASN A 81 -11.46 32.33 22.85
C ASN A 81 -11.88 32.19 21.37
N ALA A 82 -10.93 32.08 20.43
CA ALA A 82 -11.26 31.70 19.06
C ALA A 82 -11.68 30.23 18.97
N ILE A 83 -12.20 29.85 17.80
CA ILE A 83 -12.61 28.49 17.49
C ILE A 83 -11.58 27.87 16.53
N VAL A 84 -11.20 26.62 16.75
CA VAL A 84 -10.32 25.88 15.84
C VAL A 84 -11.00 24.60 15.37
N GLY A 85 -10.87 24.33 14.08
CA GLY A 85 -11.27 23.09 13.44
C GLY A 85 -10.22 22.63 12.45
N GLY A 86 -10.20 21.34 12.16
CA GLY A 86 -9.46 20.80 11.03
C GLY A 86 -10.40 20.17 10.01
N GLN A 87 -9.94 20.12 8.76
CA GLN A 87 -10.62 19.49 7.63
C GLN A 87 -9.80 18.28 7.11
N THR A 88 -9.00 17.65 7.97
CA THR A 88 -8.33 16.39 7.61
C THR A 88 -9.35 15.25 7.43
N SER A 89 -8.94 14.14 6.80
CA SER A 89 -9.79 12.94 6.66
C SER A 89 -9.68 11.93 7.81
N CYS A 90 -8.91 12.23 8.87
CA CYS A 90 -8.75 11.36 10.06
C CYS A 90 -8.71 12.24 11.30
N LYS A 91 -9.67 12.05 12.21
CA LYS A 91 -9.90 12.95 13.34
C LYS A 91 -9.04 12.59 14.55
N ASP A 92 -8.65 11.33 14.74
CA ASP A 92 -7.75 10.91 15.83
C ASP A 92 -6.42 11.74 15.90
N PRO A 93 -5.61 11.83 14.83
CA PRO A 93 -4.39 12.65 14.86
C PRO A 93 -4.65 14.17 14.92
N GLU A 94 -5.77 14.63 14.34
CA GLU A 94 -6.16 16.04 14.33
C GLU A 94 -6.58 16.53 15.71
N ILE A 95 -7.48 15.80 16.37
CA ILE A 95 -7.93 16.08 17.73
C ILE A 95 -6.76 15.94 18.70
N LYS A 96 -5.90 14.93 18.57
CA LYS A 96 -4.70 14.82 19.42
C LYS A 96 -3.79 16.04 19.28
N ALA A 97 -3.49 16.48 18.06
CA ALA A 97 -2.70 17.70 17.84
C ALA A 97 -3.37 18.94 18.45
N PHE A 98 -4.70 19.04 18.38
CA PHE A 98 -5.45 20.13 19.02
C PHE A 98 -5.49 20.03 20.56
N GLU A 99 -5.41 18.85 21.16
CA GLU A 99 -5.31 18.67 22.62
C GLU A 99 -3.89 18.91 23.15
N ASP A 100 -2.85 18.51 22.41
CA ASP A 100 -1.45 18.66 22.81
C ASP A 100 -0.93 20.12 22.67
N TYR A 101 -1.47 20.91 21.73
CA TYR A 101 -0.87 22.20 21.32
C TYR A 101 -1.79 23.43 21.38
N LEU A 102 -3.11 23.32 21.46
CA LEU A 102 -3.99 24.49 21.60
C LEU A 102 -4.18 24.91 23.07
N PRO A 103 -4.28 26.22 23.35
CA PRO A 103 -4.69 26.71 24.66
C PRO A 103 -6.05 26.17 25.14
N ALA A 104 -6.24 26.17 26.46
CA ALA A 104 -7.43 25.61 27.12
C ALA A 104 -8.71 26.46 26.94
N ASP A 105 -8.58 27.72 26.53
CA ASP A 105 -9.70 28.63 26.21
C ASP A 105 -10.19 28.57 24.76
N ILE A 106 -9.46 27.85 23.88
CA ILE A 106 -9.86 27.65 22.48
C ILE A 106 -10.94 26.58 22.38
N ASP A 107 -12.06 26.90 21.73
CA ASP A 107 -13.14 25.94 21.45
C ASP A 107 -12.78 25.09 20.21
N ILE A 108 -12.89 23.77 20.29
CA ILE A 108 -12.56 22.84 19.18
C ILE A 108 -13.84 22.33 18.49
N VAL A 109 -14.04 22.74 17.23
CA VAL A 109 -15.12 22.29 16.33
C VAL A 109 -14.53 21.97 14.94
N SER A 110 -14.32 20.69 14.66
CA SER A 110 -13.77 20.21 13.38
C SER A 110 -14.85 19.91 12.35
N CYS A 111 -14.45 19.72 11.08
CA CYS A 111 -15.34 19.22 10.03
C CYS A 111 -14.65 18.23 9.08
N HIS A 112 -15.43 17.65 8.16
CA HIS A 112 -14.91 16.89 7.03
C HIS A 112 -15.97 16.86 5.91
N SER A 113 -15.75 17.61 4.83
CA SER A 113 -16.45 17.41 3.56
C SER A 113 -16.13 16.01 3.04
N LEU A 114 -17.14 15.15 2.88
CA LEU A 114 -17.00 13.83 2.27
C LEU A 114 -17.05 13.92 0.73
N HIS A 115 -16.35 14.90 0.15
CA HIS A 115 -16.26 15.12 -1.29
C HIS A 115 -14.96 15.81 -1.69
N GLY A 116 -14.54 15.59 -2.94
CA GLY A 116 -13.36 16.26 -3.52
C GLY A 116 -13.58 17.75 -3.82
N PRO A 117 -12.50 18.51 -4.12
CA PRO A 117 -12.55 19.95 -4.33
C PRO A 117 -13.22 20.39 -5.64
N GLY A 118 -13.36 19.47 -6.60
CA GLY A 118 -14.05 19.71 -7.88
C GLY A 118 -15.56 19.49 -7.87
N VAL A 119 -16.13 18.95 -6.77
CA VAL A 119 -17.55 18.61 -6.65
C VAL A 119 -18.35 19.84 -6.19
N ASP A 120 -19.61 20.02 -6.64
CA ASP A 120 -20.47 21.01 -5.99
C ASP A 120 -20.84 20.53 -4.59
N THR A 121 -20.54 21.36 -3.58
CA THR A 121 -20.74 21.07 -2.15
C THR A 121 -22.22 20.90 -1.77
N LYS A 122 -23.15 21.28 -2.66
CA LYS A 122 -24.60 21.25 -2.43
C LYS A 122 -25.11 19.82 -2.20
N ASP A 123 -25.91 19.65 -1.17
CA ASP A 123 -26.53 18.39 -0.70
C ASP A 123 -25.53 17.27 -0.31
N GLN A 124 -24.23 17.41 -0.62
CA GLN A 124 -23.18 16.46 -0.24
C GLN A 124 -23.02 16.34 1.28
N PRO A 125 -22.60 15.19 1.84
CA PRO A 125 -22.37 15.08 3.27
C PRO A 125 -21.18 15.94 3.75
N LEU A 126 -21.43 16.76 4.76
CA LEU A 126 -20.42 17.50 5.51
C LEU A 126 -20.52 17.09 6.97
N VAL A 127 -19.51 16.38 7.47
CA VAL A 127 -19.45 16.03 8.89
C VAL A 127 -19.00 17.26 9.69
N ILE A 128 -19.67 17.53 10.82
CA ILE A 128 -19.28 18.56 11.79
C ILE A 128 -19.14 17.89 13.16
N ILE A 129 -18.02 18.15 13.84
CA ILE A 129 -17.60 17.44 15.04
C ILE A 129 -17.34 18.43 16.16
N LYS A 130 -18.22 18.41 17.15
CA LYS A 130 -18.07 19.16 18.39
C LYS A 130 -17.23 18.34 19.37
N HIS A 131 -16.00 18.78 19.65
CA HIS A 131 -15.09 18.04 20.53
C HIS A 131 -14.97 18.71 21.91
N ARG A 132 -14.31 19.87 21.96
CA ARG A 132 -14.05 20.65 23.18
C ARG A 132 -14.60 22.06 22.96
N ALA A 133 -15.93 22.21 22.84
CA ALA A 133 -16.54 23.49 22.49
C ALA A 133 -17.90 23.76 23.16
N SER A 134 -18.21 25.05 23.35
CA SER A 134 -19.54 25.54 23.73
C SER A 134 -20.57 25.41 22.59
N GLU A 135 -21.87 25.42 22.89
CA GLU A 135 -22.92 25.51 21.83
C GLU A 135 -22.77 26.81 21.03
N ALA A 136 -22.53 27.94 21.70
CA ALA A 136 -22.40 29.24 21.03
C ALA A 136 -21.21 29.33 20.06
N SER A 137 -20.25 28.41 20.12
CA SER A 137 -19.18 28.26 19.12
C SER A 137 -19.52 27.24 18.05
N PHE A 138 -20.19 26.13 18.42
CA PHE A 138 -20.72 25.17 17.47
C PHE A 138 -21.73 25.81 16.50
N ASP A 139 -22.71 26.56 17.01
CA ASP A 139 -23.71 27.30 16.24
C ASP A 139 -23.07 28.27 15.23
N LYS A 140 -21.96 28.94 15.61
CA LYS A 140 -21.20 29.84 14.73
C LYS A 140 -20.51 29.08 13.61
N VAL A 141 -19.82 27.98 13.92
CA VAL A 141 -19.12 27.17 12.92
C VAL A 141 -20.11 26.51 11.96
N GLU A 142 -21.24 26.00 12.47
CA GLU A 142 -22.31 25.52 11.61
C GLU A 142 -22.81 26.64 10.69
N THR A 143 -23.12 27.82 11.25
CA THR A 143 -23.58 29.00 10.50
C THR A 143 -22.60 29.44 9.41
N VAL A 144 -21.30 29.40 9.68
CA VAL A 144 -20.25 29.67 8.68
C VAL A 144 -20.28 28.62 7.56
N LEU A 145 -20.39 27.33 7.90
CA LEU A 145 -20.35 26.22 6.94
C LEU A 145 -21.62 26.11 6.07
N ARG A 146 -22.76 26.68 6.50
CA ARG A 146 -24.03 26.66 5.72
C ARG A 146 -23.91 27.23 4.30
N CYS A 147 -22.93 28.09 4.01
CA CYS A 147 -22.69 28.59 2.65
C CYS A 147 -22.28 27.48 1.65
N LEU A 148 -21.78 26.35 2.14
CA LEU A 148 -21.50 25.16 1.32
C LEU A 148 -22.80 24.48 0.85
N ARG A 149 -23.94 24.72 1.53
CA ARG A 149 -25.26 24.11 1.25
C ARG A 149 -25.23 22.57 1.29
N SER A 150 -24.27 22.03 2.04
CA SER A 150 -24.05 20.60 2.26
C SER A 150 -25.06 20.04 3.26
N LYS A 151 -25.32 18.73 3.21
CA LYS A 151 -26.07 18.04 4.26
C LYS A 151 -25.17 17.86 5.47
N HIS A 152 -25.45 18.62 6.53
CA HIS A 152 -24.72 18.49 7.79
C HIS A 152 -24.99 17.13 8.45
N VAL A 153 -23.92 16.52 8.97
CA VAL A 153 -23.94 15.24 9.70
C VAL A 153 -23.13 15.43 10.99
N TYR A 154 -23.74 15.15 12.14
CA TYR A 154 -23.10 15.37 13.45
C TYR A 154 -22.58 14.05 14.00
N LEU A 155 -21.29 13.99 14.31
CA LEU A 155 -20.60 12.80 14.85
C LEU A 155 -19.57 13.24 15.89
N THR A 156 -19.18 12.35 16.81
CA THR A 156 -17.91 12.48 17.54
C THR A 156 -16.73 12.11 16.63
N ALA A 157 -15.51 12.52 17.01
CA ALA A 157 -14.29 12.17 16.29
C ALA A 157 -14.09 10.65 16.14
N HIS A 158 -14.40 9.89 17.20
CA HIS A 158 -14.30 8.43 17.22
C HIS A 158 -15.36 7.77 16.32
N GLU A 159 -16.61 8.26 16.31
CA GLU A 159 -17.65 7.76 15.41
C GLU A 159 -17.30 8.04 13.95
N HIS A 160 -16.80 9.24 13.64
CA HIS A 160 -16.30 9.60 12.31
C HIS A 160 -15.21 8.64 11.83
N ASP A 161 -14.15 8.44 12.62
CA ASP A 161 -13.02 7.60 12.21
C ASP A 161 -13.42 6.13 12.11
N ARG A 162 -14.33 5.64 12.96
CA ARG A 162 -14.92 4.30 12.80
C ARG A 162 -15.75 4.17 11.51
N ILE A 163 -16.67 5.09 11.26
CA ILE A 163 -17.58 5.04 10.10
C ILE A 163 -16.83 5.19 8.78
N THR A 164 -15.81 6.05 8.73
CA THR A 164 -14.94 6.17 7.55
C THR A 164 -14.08 4.92 7.34
N ALA A 165 -13.55 4.31 8.41
CA ALA A 165 -12.85 3.03 8.29
C ALA A 165 -13.77 1.91 7.78
N ASP A 166 -14.95 1.73 8.38
CA ASP A 166 -15.93 0.69 8.05
C ASP A 166 -16.44 0.76 6.59
N THR A 167 -16.42 1.96 5.98
CA THR A 167 -16.83 2.20 4.59
C THR A 167 -15.66 2.17 3.59
N GLN A 168 -14.44 2.56 3.99
CA GLN A 168 -13.34 2.80 3.05
C GLN A 168 -12.14 1.86 3.24
N ALA A 169 -11.76 1.50 4.47
CA ALA A 169 -10.47 0.84 4.73
C ALA A 169 -10.35 -0.54 4.05
N VAL A 170 -11.36 -1.40 4.17
CA VAL A 170 -11.36 -2.72 3.51
C VAL A 170 -11.56 -2.59 1.99
N THR A 171 -12.38 -1.63 1.55
CA THR A 171 -12.61 -1.29 0.14
C THR A 171 -11.31 -0.93 -0.57
N HIS A 172 -10.54 0.03 -0.02
CA HIS A 172 -9.25 0.45 -0.55
C HIS A 172 -8.21 -0.66 -0.47
N ALA A 173 -8.12 -1.38 0.65
CA ALA A 173 -7.18 -2.50 0.80
C ALA A 173 -7.42 -3.62 -0.23
N ALA A 174 -8.67 -3.93 -0.58
CA ALA A 174 -8.99 -4.89 -1.62
C ALA A 174 -8.44 -4.46 -2.99
N PHE A 175 -8.75 -3.25 -3.46
CA PHE A 175 -8.33 -2.78 -4.79
C PHE A 175 -6.83 -2.49 -4.89
N LEU A 176 -6.21 -1.95 -3.84
CA LEU A 176 -4.75 -1.81 -3.76
C LEU A 176 -4.05 -3.19 -3.82
N SER A 177 -4.68 -4.24 -3.27
CA SER A 177 -4.15 -5.60 -3.38
C SER A 177 -4.32 -6.17 -4.79
N MET A 178 -5.46 -5.93 -5.47
CA MET A 178 -5.68 -6.34 -6.87
C MET A 178 -4.65 -5.72 -7.80
N GLY A 179 -4.51 -4.39 -7.78
CA GLY A 179 -3.58 -3.69 -8.66
C GLY A 179 -2.12 -4.07 -8.42
N LYS A 180 -1.74 -4.33 -7.15
CA LYS A 180 -0.38 -4.80 -6.86
C LYS A 180 -0.13 -6.25 -7.31
N ALA A 181 -1.13 -7.13 -7.23
CA ALA A 181 -1.03 -8.49 -7.77
C ALA A 181 -0.91 -8.48 -9.31
N TRP A 182 -1.71 -7.67 -10.01
CA TRP A 182 -1.63 -7.52 -11.47
C TRP A 182 -0.27 -6.97 -11.93
N HIS A 183 0.30 -6.01 -11.19
CA HIS A 183 1.69 -5.57 -11.38
C HIS A 183 2.67 -6.74 -11.15
N ALA A 184 2.54 -7.52 -10.06
CA ALA A 184 3.48 -8.59 -9.74
C ALA A 184 3.50 -9.70 -10.80
N SER A 185 2.34 -9.99 -11.40
CA SER A 185 2.21 -10.89 -12.55
C SER A 185 2.53 -10.24 -13.92
N GLU A 186 2.93 -8.98 -13.95
CA GLU A 186 3.16 -8.14 -15.15
C GLU A 186 2.01 -8.17 -16.19
N GLN A 187 0.76 -8.32 -15.72
CA GLN A 187 -0.40 -8.59 -16.57
C GLN A 187 -1.54 -7.60 -16.37
N PHE A 188 -1.99 -6.97 -17.45
CA PHE A 188 -3.24 -6.22 -17.47
C PHE A 188 -4.43 -7.19 -17.50
N PRO A 189 -5.36 -7.14 -16.53
CA PRO A 189 -6.38 -8.19 -16.36
C PRO A 189 -7.35 -8.30 -17.55
N TRP A 190 -7.64 -7.18 -18.24
CA TRP A 190 -8.51 -7.12 -19.42
C TRP A 190 -7.85 -7.57 -20.74
N GLU A 191 -6.54 -7.87 -20.74
CA GLU A 191 -5.82 -8.35 -21.93
C GLU A 191 -5.83 -9.90 -22.03
N GLY A 192 -6.27 -10.59 -20.97
CA GLY A 192 -6.47 -12.05 -20.94
C GLY A 192 -7.93 -12.46 -20.71
N ALA A 193 -8.25 -13.73 -20.98
CA ALA A 193 -9.60 -14.29 -20.84
C ALA A 193 -10.10 -14.44 -19.37
N ARG A 194 -9.27 -14.09 -18.38
CA ARG A 194 -9.49 -14.30 -16.95
C ARG A 194 -10.42 -13.29 -16.29
N TYR A 195 -10.46 -12.04 -16.75
CA TYR A 195 -11.19 -10.96 -16.08
C TYR A 195 -12.15 -10.25 -17.05
N VAL A 196 -13.11 -11.02 -17.58
CA VAL A 196 -14.03 -10.58 -18.64
C VAL A 196 -15.48 -10.60 -18.14
N GLY A 197 -16.15 -9.45 -18.13
CA GLY A 197 -17.58 -9.33 -17.84
C GLY A 197 -17.93 -9.13 -16.36
N GLY A 198 -19.23 -8.95 -16.10
CA GLY A 198 -19.85 -8.93 -14.76
C GLY A 198 -19.07 -8.21 -13.67
N ILE A 199 -18.79 -8.95 -12.59
CA ILE A 199 -18.09 -8.48 -11.39
C ILE A 199 -16.67 -7.98 -11.69
N GLU A 200 -15.97 -8.60 -12.64
CA GLU A 200 -14.57 -8.27 -12.93
C GLU A 200 -14.42 -6.90 -13.63
N ASN A 201 -15.40 -6.51 -14.46
CA ASN A 201 -15.48 -5.15 -15.00
C ASN A 201 -15.48 -4.10 -13.88
N VAL A 202 -16.27 -4.31 -12.82
CA VAL A 202 -16.36 -3.35 -11.70
C VAL A 202 -15.06 -3.29 -10.91
N LYS A 203 -14.47 -4.45 -10.59
CA LYS A 203 -13.16 -4.53 -9.91
C LYS A 203 -12.06 -3.79 -10.67
N ILE A 204 -12.00 -3.98 -11.99
CA ILE A 204 -11.04 -3.33 -12.89
C ILE A 204 -11.21 -1.81 -12.85
N ASN A 205 -12.42 -1.30 -13.11
CA ASN A 205 -12.67 0.14 -13.14
C ASN A 205 -12.42 0.82 -11.78
N LEU A 206 -12.78 0.17 -10.65
CA LEU A 206 -12.50 0.69 -9.31
C LEU A 206 -11.01 0.68 -8.95
N THR A 207 -10.28 -0.37 -9.32
CA THR A 207 -8.83 -0.44 -9.11
C THR A 207 -8.10 0.63 -9.92
N MET A 208 -8.45 0.79 -11.20
CA MET A 208 -7.87 1.83 -12.05
C MET A 208 -8.20 3.24 -11.56
N ARG A 209 -9.41 3.47 -11.01
CA ARG A 209 -9.76 4.75 -10.39
C ARG A 209 -8.85 5.07 -9.20
N ILE A 210 -8.59 4.11 -8.30
CA ILE A 210 -7.72 4.32 -7.13
C ILE A 210 -6.26 4.56 -7.54
N TYR A 211 -5.74 3.83 -8.53
CA TYR A 211 -4.36 4.04 -8.99
C TYR A 211 -4.17 5.32 -9.84
N ASN A 212 -5.23 5.94 -10.35
CA ASN A 212 -5.18 7.24 -11.03
C ASN A 212 -5.12 8.45 -10.04
N GLN A 213 -4.98 8.20 -8.74
CA GLN A 213 -5.10 9.23 -7.69
C GLN A 213 -3.80 9.41 -6.89
N LYS A 214 -3.77 10.43 -6.02
CA LYS A 214 -2.61 10.73 -5.17
C LYS A 214 -2.49 9.75 -4.00
N TRP A 215 -1.34 9.06 -3.92
CA TRP A 215 -1.04 8.00 -2.95
C TRP A 215 -1.29 8.37 -1.48
N HIS A 216 -1.05 9.63 -1.11
CA HIS A 216 -1.08 10.11 0.29
C HIS A 216 -2.50 10.19 0.86
N VAL A 217 -3.54 10.28 0.01
CA VAL A 217 -4.95 10.24 0.44
C VAL A 217 -5.26 8.89 1.08
N TYR A 218 -4.95 7.80 0.36
CA TYR A 218 -5.12 6.43 0.85
C TYR A 218 -4.15 6.09 1.99
N ALA A 219 -2.90 6.57 1.93
CA ALA A 219 -1.91 6.35 2.98
C ALA A 219 -2.34 6.99 4.31
N GLY A 220 -2.83 8.24 4.27
CA GLY A 220 -3.29 8.97 5.44
C GLY A 220 -4.42 8.22 6.15
N LEU A 221 -5.46 7.81 5.42
CA LEU A 221 -6.55 7.03 5.99
C LEU A 221 -6.07 5.68 6.53
N ALA A 222 -5.31 4.92 5.74
CA ALA A 222 -4.90 3.57 6.11
C ALA A 222 -3.96 3.53 7.34
N ILE A 223 -3.03 4.50 7.45
CA ILE A 223 -1.99 4.52 8.49
C ILE A 223 -2.44 5.27 9.75
N LEU A 224 -3.19 6.38 9.64
CA LEU A 224 -3.44 7.27 10.77
C LEU A 224 -4.74 6.94 11.52
N ASN A 225 -5.74 6.36 10.87
CA ASN A 225 -7.00 5.99 11.51
C ASN A 225 -6.86 4.64 12.26
N PRO A 226 -7.03 4.59 13.60
CA PRO A 226 -6.83 3.36 14.38
C PRO A 226 -7.79 2.22 14.01
N GLU A 227 -9.02 2.53 13.60
CA GLU A 227 -9.99 1.51 13.15
C GLU A 227 -9.64 0.98 11.76
N ALA A 228 -9.13 1.82 10.86
CA ALA A 228 -8.63 1.38 9.56
C ALA A 228 -7.45 0.40 9.71
N ARG A 229 -6.51 0.67 10.63
CA ARG A 229 -5.39 -0.25 10.93
C ARG A 229 -5.88 -1.63 11.39
N LYS A 230 -6.88 -1.68 12.29
CA LYS A 230 -7.50 -2.94 12.74
C LYS A 230 -8.16 -3.69 11.59
N GLN A 231 -8.88 -2.97 10.73
CA GLN A 231 -9.60 -3.55 9.58
C GLN A 231 -8.67 -4.09 8.51
N ILE A 232 -7.64 -3.34 8.11
CA ILE A 232 -6.68 -3.78 7.09
C ILE A 232 -5.88 -4.99 7.58
N ALA A 233 -5.48 -4.99 8.86
CA ALA A 233 -4.83 -6.14 9.48
C ALA A 233 -5.76 -7.38 9.58
N GLN A 234 -7.06 -7.20 9.82
CA GLN A 234 -8.02 -8.31 9.76
C GLN A 234 -8.30 -8.77 8.33
N TYR A 235 -8.37 -7.87 7.36
CA TYR A 235 -8.59 -8.23 5.95
C TYR A 235 -7.45 -9.10 5.43
N ALA A 236 -6.19 -8.73 5.69
CA ALA A 236 -5.04 -9.56 5.32
C ALA A 236 -5.06 -10.94 5.98
N ARG A 237 -5.52 -11.06 7.24
CA ARG A 237 -5.77 -12.36 7.89
C ARG A 237 -6.90 -13.14 7.20
N SER A 238 -8.03 -12.49 6.92
CA SER A 238 -9.18 -13.11 6.25
C SER A 238 -8.83 -13.63 4.85
N VAL A 239 -8.09 -12.85 4.03
CA VAL A 239 -7.54 -13.32 2.75
C VAL A 239 -6.62 -14.52 2.96
N THR A 240 -5.64 -14.41 3.87
CA THR A 240 -4.64 -15.47 4.11
C THR A 240 -5.27 -16.78 4.59
N GLU A 241 -6.21 -16.75 5.53
CA GLU A 241 -6.82 -17.97 6.07
C GLU A 241 -7.82 -18.61 5.10
N LEU A 242 -8.58 -17.83 4.31
CA LEU A 242 -9.42 -18.40 3.26
C LEU A 242 -8.56 -19.04 2.16
N TYR A 243 -7.46 -18.39 1.77
CA TYR A 243 -6.52 -18.93 0.78
C TYR A 243 -5.81 -20.22 1.26
N LYS A 244 -5.45 -20.33 2.55
CA LYS A 244 -4.98 -21.59 3.14
C LYS A 244 -6.01 -22.71 3.05
N LEU A 245 -7.28 -22.44 3.35
CA LEU A 245 -8.36 -23.43 3.23
C LEU A 245 -8.58 -23.87 1.77
N MET A 246 -8.40 -22.96 0.81
CA MET A 246 -8.39 -23.28 -0.62
C MET A 246 -7.20 -24.16 -1.02
N LEU A 247 -6.01 -23.96 -0.43
CA LEU A 247 -4.79 -24.74 -0.72
C LEU A 247 -4.78 -26.14 -0.09
N GLY A 248 -5.42 -26.34 1.05
CA GLY A 248 -5.53 -27.65 1.72
C GLY A 248 -6.76 -28.47 1.31
N ASP A 249 -7.46 -28.08 0.24
CA ASP A 249 -8.72 -28.67 -0.24
C ASP A 249 -9.84 -28.78 0.81
N HIS A 250 -9.85 -27.87 1.80
CA HIS A 250 -10.77 -27.88 2.94
C HIS A 250 -12.16 -27.28 2.59
N GLU A 251 -12.81 -27.80 1.55
CA GLU A 251 -14.05 -27.23 0.96
C GLU A 251 -15.18 -27.02 1.98
N GLU A 252 -15.43 -28.00 2.87
CA GLU A 252 -16.48 -27.90 3.88
C GLU A 252 -16.16 -26.87 4.99
N GLU A 253 -14.89 -26.69 5.36
CA GLU A 253 -14.51 -25.67 6.36
C GLU A 253 -14.59 -24.27 5.76
N LEU A 254 -14.09 -24.09 4.53
CA LEU A 254 -14.20 -22.86 3.76
C LEU A 254 -15.68 -22.44 3.59
N ARG A 255 -16.51 -23.39 3.14
CA ARG A 255 -17.97 -23.26 3.02
C ARG A 255 -18.60 -22.83 4.35
N ALA A 256 -18.35 -23.58 5.43
CA ALA A 256 -18.94 -23.29 6.74
C ALA A 256 -18.49 -21.94 7.30
N ARG A 257 -17.24 -21.51 7.05
CA ARG A 257 -16.72 -20.20 7.44
C ARG A 257 -17.41 -19.06 6.69
N VAL A 258 -17.46 -19.13 5.37
CA VAL A 258 -18.07 -18.10 4.51
C VAL A 258 -19.59 -17.98 4.76
N LEU A 259 -20.29 -19.08 5.03
CA LEU A 259 -21.72 -19.05 5.35
C LEU A 259 -22.00 -18.41 6.72
N ARG A 260 -21.21 -18.72 7.76
CA ARG A 260 -21.30 -18.01 9.06
C ARG A 260 -21.00 -16.51 8.91
N ALA A 261 -20.11 -16.14 7.98
CA ALA A 261 -19.81 -14.75 7.69
C ALA A 261 -20.98 -14.04 6.99
N ARG A 262 -21.60 -14.69 5.99
CA ARG A 262 -22.83 -14.22 5.34
C ARG A 262 -23.92 -13.96 6.37
N GLU A 263 -24.19 -14.91 7.27
CA GLU A 263 -25.28 -14.84 8.23
C GLU A 263 -25.17 -13.62 9.17
N LYS A 264 -23.96 -13.34 9.70
CA LYS A 264 -23.75 -12.15 10.55
C LYS A 264 -23.92 -10.83 9.79
N VAL A 265 -23.30 -10.73 8.61
CA VAL A 265 -23.21 -9.48 7.84
C VAL A 265 -24.52 -9.15 7.13
N PHE A 266 -25.14 -10.15 6.51
CA PHE A 266 -26.31 -10.01 5.63
C PHE A 266 -27.60 -10.61 6.19
N GLY A 267 -27.58 -11.25 7.36
CA GLY A 267 -28.74 -11.93 7.93
C GLY A 267 -28.92 -13.37 7.44
N ALA A 268 -29.91 -14.04 8.01
CA ALA A 268 -30.29 -15.41 7.66
C ALA A 268 -30.99 -15.45 6.27
N GLU A 269 -31.26 -16.64 5.74
CA GLU A 269 -31.94 -16.78 4.44
C GLU A 269 -33.44 -16.45 4.52
N ASP A 270 -34.05 -16.59 5.70
CA ASP A 270 -35.43 -16.22 6.04
C ASP A 270 -35.57 -14.80 6.63
N SER A 271 -34.50 -14.26 7.22
CA SER A 271 -34.43 -12.90 7.75
C SER A 271 -33.15 -12.15 7.29
N PRO A 272 -33.12 -11.71 6.03
CA PRO A 272 -32.00 -10.94 5.48
C PRO A 272 -32.04 -9.46 5.88
N LYS A 273 -30.87 -8.85 6.01
CA LYS A 273 -30.65 -7.42 6.30
C LYS A 273 -30.65 -6.52 5.05
N TRP A 274 -30.52 -7.09 3.85
CA TRP A 274 -30.51 -6.32 2.60
C TRP A 274 -31.93 -5.99 2.12
N ALA A 275 -32.02 -4.96 1.27
CA ALA A 275 -33.28 -4.47 0.72
C ALA A 275 -33.97 -5.49 -0.22
N ALA A 276 -35.29 -5.38 -0.36
CA ALA A 276 -36.07 -6.20 -1.30
C ALA A 276 -35.59 -6.03 -2.76
N THR A 277 -35.26 -4.80 -3.17
CA THR A 277 -34.55 -4.51 -4.42
C THR A 277 -33.04 -4.59 -4.21
N PRO A 278 -32.25 -5.27 -5.06
CA PRO A 278 -30.80 -5.28 -4.96
C PRO A 278 -30.17 -3.90 -5.17
N LEU A 279 -29.01 -3.66 -4.56
CA LEU A 279 -28.21 -2.44 -4.81
C LEU A 279 -27.73 -2.32 -6.27
N LEU A 280 -27.61 -3.41 -7.02
CA LEU A 280 -27.23 -3.39 -8.44
C LEU A 280 -28.07 -4.38 -9.25
N ASP A 281 -28.52 -3.94 -10.44
CA ASP A 281 -29.14 -4.80 -11.45
C ASP A 281 -28.05 -5.50 -12.28
N ASP A 282 -28.14 -6.83 -12.37
CA ASP A 282 -27.21 -7.72 -13.08
C ASP A 282 -26.85 -7.22 -14.50
N ARG A 283 -27.81 -6.60 -15.22
CA ARG A 283 -27.63 -6.09 -16.60
C ARG A 283 -26.70 -4.89 -16.70
N VAL A 284 -26.40 -4.21 -15.59
CA VAL A 284 -25.52 -3.02 -15.58
C VAL A 284 -24.05 -3.43 -15.57
N LEU A 285 -23.72 -4.56 -14.93
CA LEU A 285 -22.34 -5.04 -14.74
C LEU A 285 -21.63 -5.38 -16.07
N ASP A 286 -22.35 -5.95 -17.03
CA ASP A 286 -21.80 -6.38 -18.33
C ASP A 286 -21.57 -5.25 -19.36
N GLN A 287 -22.05 -4.03 -19.06
CA GLN A 287 -22.03 -2.94 -20.04
C GLN A 287 -20.62 -2.32 -20.16
N PHE A 288 -19.85 -2.23 -19.07
CA PHE A 288 -18.67 -1.36 -18.92
C PHE A 288 -17.32 -2.10 -18.85
N SER A 289 -16.86 -2.63 -19.99
CA SER A 289 -15.60 -3.41 -20.04
C SER A 289 -14.48 -2.70 -20.81
N LEU A 290 -13.29 -2.61 -20.22
CA LEU A 290 -12.09 -2.02 -20.86
C LEU A 290 -11.67 -2.79 -22.12
N ALA A 291 -11.94 -4.09 -22.20
CA ALA A 291 -11.66 -4.89 -23.40
C ALA A 291 -12.37 -4.38 -24.68
N LYS A 292 -13.42 -3.56 -24.55
CA LYS A 292 -14.09 -2.89 -25.69
C LYS A 292 -13.43 -1.57 -26.11
N ALA A 293 -12.57 -0.98 -25.28
CA ALA A 293 -11.94 0.32 -25.54
C ALA A 293 -10.63 0.22 -26.35
N VAL A 294 -9.91 -0.91 -26.24
CA VAL A 294 -8.54 -1.10 -26.75
C VAL A 294 -8.46 -1.26 -28.30
N GLN A 295 -9.56 -1.09 -29.05
CA GLN A 295 -9.52 -1.12 -30.53
C GLN A 295 -9.42 0.27 -31.17
N PRO A 296 -8.23 0.62 -31.71
CA PRO A 296 -8.21 1.50 -32.90
C PRO A 296 -7.07 1.17 -33.91
N THR A 297 -7.32 0.28 -34.88
CA THR A 297 -6.56 0.27 -36.16
C THR A 297 -7.46 -0.11 -37.36
N PRO A 298 -7.79 0.82 -38.27
CA PRO A 298 -8.66 0.54 -39.42
C PRO A 298 -7.84 0.09 -40.66
N MET A 299 -7.51 -1.21 -40.77
CA MET A 299 -6.69 -1.75 -41.87
C MET A 299 -7.10 -3.18 -42.30
N ALA A 300 -8.33 -3.36 -42.79
CA ALA A 300 -8.72 -4.39 -43.76
C ALA A 300 -10.18 -4.18 -44.23
N SER A 301 -10.48 -4.46 -45.50
CA SER A 301 -11.86 -4.58 -45.99
C SER A 301 -12.53 -5.84 -45.42
N PRO A 302 -13.86 -5.86 -45.22
CA PRO A 302 -14.55 -7.02 -44.65
C PRO A 302 -14.48 -8.23 -45.59
N SER A 303 -13.72 -9.25 -45.19
CA SER A 303 -13.83 -10.60 -45.75
C SER A 303 -14.96 -11.34 -45.05
N GLU A 304 -15.72 -12.15 -45.79
CA GLU A 304 -16.84 -12.93 -45.26
C GLU A 304 -16.36 -14.13 -44.44
N GLY A 305 -15.95 -13.87 -43.20
CA GLY A 305 -15.64 -14.86 -42.18
C GLY A 305 -16.12 -14.34 -40.83
N GLY A 306 -17.00 -15.09 -40.16
CA GLY A 306 -17.57 -14.66 -38.88
C GLY A 306 -16.48 -14.43 -37.84
N ALA A 307 -16.51 -13.29 -37.16
CA ALA A 307 -15.63 -13.03 -36.03
C ALA A 307 -15.75 -14.16 -34.99
N PRO A 308 -14.64 -14.66 -34.42
CA PRO A 308 -14.71 -15.71 -33.40
C PRO A 308 -15.58 -15.23 -32.24
N PRO A 309 -16.45 -16.08 -31.67
CA PRO A 309 -17.32 -15.68 -30.58
C PRO A 309 -16.47 -15.23 -29.38
N ALA A 310 -16.90 -14.17 -28.70
CA ALA A 310 -16.25 -13.71 -27.48
C ALA A 310 -16.18 -14.88 -26.48
N ALA A 311 -14.99 -15.14 -25.95
CA ALA A 311 -14.77 -16.25 -25.03
C ALA A 311 -15.69 -16.14 -23.82
N ALA A 312 -16.28 -17.27 -23.41
CA ALA A 312 -17.11 -17.32 -22.21
C ALA A 312 -16.27 -16.92 -20.98
N PRO A 313 -16.81 -16.11 -20.04
CA PRO A 313 -16.10 -15.72 -18.83
C PRO A 313 -15.58 -16.93 -18.06
N LEU A 314 -14.30 -16.89 -17.66
CA LEU A 314 -13.72 -17.94 -16.82
C LEU A 314 -14.32 -17.89 -15.39
N PRO A 315 -14.76 -19.03 -14.82
CA PRO A 315 -15.34 -19.04 -13.47
C PRO A 315 -14.32 -18.61 -12.41
N ASN A 316 -14.67 -17.61 -11.60
CA ASN A 316 -13.76 -16.98 -10.65
C ASN A 316 -14.27 -17.22 -9.21
N ASN A 317 -13.35 -17.49 -8.27
CA ASN A 317 -13.70 -17.78 -6.87
C ASN A 317 -14.05 -16.53 -6.03
N HIS A 318 -13.67 -15.34 -6.54
CA HIS A 318 -13.86 -14.05 -5.91
C HIS A 318 -13.30 -13.93 -4.47
N LEU A 319 -12.13 -14.50 -4.18
CA LEU A 319 -11.43 -14.44 -2.88
C LEU A 319 -11.46 -13.04 -2.23
N SER A 320 -11.27 -11.98 -3.02
CA SER A 320 -11.34 -10.58 -2.57
C SER A 320 -12.68 -10.17 -1.94
N LEU A 321 -13.80 -10.69 -2.45
CA LEU A 321 -15.16 -10.51 -1.91
C LEU A 321 -15.41 -11.43 -0.70
N LEU A 322 -14.99 -12.69 -0.79
CA LEU A 322 -15.14 -13.66 0.32
C LEU A 322 -14.41 -13.19 1.58
N ALA A 323 -13.17 -12.69 1.43
CA ALA A 323 -12.37 -12.16 2.51
C ALA A 323 -12.91 -10.86 3.11
N MET A 324 -13.64 -10.05 2.34
CA MET A 324 -14.25 -8.82 2.87
C MET A 324 -15.41 -9.14 3.80
N VAL A 325 -16.27 -10.09 3.42
CA VAL A 325 -17.40 -10.53 4.27
C VAL A 325 -16.90 -11.29 5.50
N ASP A 326 -15.84 -12.10 5.36
CA ASP A 326 -15.17 -12.72 6.51
C ASP A 326 -14.55 -11.67 7.47
N CYS A 327 -13.92 -10.62 6.93
CA CYS A 327 -13.35 -9.51 7.71
C CYS A 327 -14.43 -8.73 8.48
N TRP A 328 -15.52 -8.34 7.81
CA TRP A 328 -16.66 -7.68 8.45
C TRP A 328 -17.29 -8.57 9.53
N SER A 329 -17.49 -9.86 9.25
CA SER A 329 -17.98 -10.88 10.20
C SER A 329 -17.10 -11.08 11.44
N ALA A 330 -15.77 -10.98 11.26
CA ALA A 330 -14.79 -11.11 12.33
C ALA A 330 -14.77 -9.89 13.26
N LEU A 331 -15.08 -8.70 12.73
CA LEU A 331 -15.08 -7.43 13.48
C LEU A 331 -16.49 -6.98 13.93
N GLY A 332 -17.54 -7.67 13.51
CA GLY A 332 -18.93 -7.30 13.83
C GLY A 332 -19.44 -6.09 13.05
N ILE A 333 -18.85 -5.79 11.90
CA ILE A 333 -19.24 -4.68 11.02
C ILE A 333 -20.44 -5.12 10.17
N VAL A 334 -21.47 -4.26 10.10
CA VAL A 334 -22.61 -4.40 9.19
C VAL A 334 -22.59 -3.19 8.24
N PRO A 335 -22.23 -3.38 6.95
CA PRO A 335 -22.05 -2.29 5.98
C PRO A 335 -23.23 -1.31 5.85
N TYR A 336 -24.46 -1.80 6.04
CA TYR A 336 -25.69 -1.03 5.88
C TYR A 336 -25.89 0.01 6.99
N ASP A 337 -25.36 -0.24 8.20
CA ASP A 337 -25.55 0.62 9.37
C ASP A 337 -24.81 1.96 9.22
N HIS A 338 -23.74 1.99 8.41
CA HIS A 338 -22.85 3.15 8.23
C HIS A 338 -23.04 3.88 6.89
N MET A 339 -24.17 3.64 6.21
CA MET A 339 -24.49 4.21 4.90
C MET A 339 -24.57 5.75 4.88
N ILE A 340 -24.73 6.42 6.02
CA ILE A 340 -24.78 7.89 6.13
C ILE A 340 -23.52 8.60 5.60
N CYS A 341 -22.35 7.95 5.66
CA CYS A 341 -21.08 8.45 5.13
C CYS A 341 -20.56 7.61 3.94
N SER A 342 -21.42 6.78 3.33
CA SER A 342 -21.01 5.91 2.23
C SER A 342 -20.61 6.69 0.98
N THR A 343 -19.52 6.26 0.34
CA THR A 343 -19.09 6.74 -0.98
C THR A 343 -19.86 6.01 -2.10
N PRO A 344 -19.99 6.58 -3.32
CA PRO A 344 -20.44 5.84 -4.50
C PRO A 344 -19.65 4.56 -4.76
N LEU A 345 -18.34 4.58 -4.50
CA LEU A 345 -17.47 3.42 -4.70
C LEU A 345 -17.79 2.31 -3.69
N PHE A 346 -18.04 2.65 -2.42
CA PHE A 346 -18.52 1.70 -1.42
C PHE A 346 -19.91 1.17 -1.75
N ARG A 347 -20.87 2.01 -2.18
CA ARG A 347 -22.21 1.55 -2.60
C ARG A 347 -22.11 0.53 -3.75
N LEU A 348 -21.29 0.82 -4.76
CA LEU A 348 -21.03 -0.08 -5.90
C LEU A 348 -20.33 -1.38 -5.46
N TRP A 349 -19.34 -1.30 -4.57
CA TRP A 349 -18.60 -2.47 -4.08
C TRP A 349 -19.43 -3.36 -3.14
N LEU A 350 -20.20 -2.75 -2.24
CA LEU A 350 -21.20 -3.44 -1.41
C LEU A 350 -22.26 -4.10 -2.28
N GLY A 351 -22.77 -3.43 -3.33
CA GLY A 351 -23.74 -4.01 -4.26
C GLY A 351 -23.20 -5.19 -5.07
N VAL A 352 -21.92 -5.16 -5.48
CA VAL A 352 -21.24 -6.31 -6.10
C VAL A 352 -21.10 -7.47 -5.12
N THR A 353 -20.79 -7.16 -3.85
CA THR A 353 -20.68 -8.16 -2.78
C THR A 353 -22.04 -8.79 -2.47
N GLU A 354 -23.08 -7.97 -2.37
CA GLU A 354 -24.46 -8.40 -2.21
C GLU A 354 -24.87 -9.32 -3.37
N HIS A 355 -24.65 -8.93 -4.63
CA HIS A 355 -24.98 -9.75 -5.80
C HIS A 355 -24.38 -11.16 -5.73
N LEU A 356 -23.13 -11.31 -5.23
CA LEU A 356 -22.53 -12.63 -5.02
C LEU A 356 -23.21 -13.40 -3.87
N PHE A 357 -23.33 -12.79 -2.69
CA PHE A 357 -23.81 -13.47 -1.47
C PHE A 357 -25.33 -13.68 -1.41
N ARG A 358 -26.09 -12.95 -2.22
CA ARG A 358 -27.56 -12.99 -2.32
C ARG A 358 -28.09 -14.16 -3.13
N SER A 359 -27.32 -14.68 -4.08
CA SER A 359 -27.63 -15.95 -4.75
C SER A 359 -26.84 -17.10 -4.13
N ARG A 360 -27.55 -18.06 -3.54
CA ARG A 360 -26.91 -19.25 -2.96
C ARG A 360 -26.17 -20.06 -4.02
N GLU A 361 -26.72 -20.17 -5.23
CA GLU A 361 -26.09 -20.85 -6.35
C GLU A 361 -24.76 -20.21 -6.77
N ARG A 362 -24.70 -18.87 -6.87
CA ARG A 362 -23.46 -18.14 -7.19
C ARG A 362 -22.39 -18.33 -6.12
N LEU A 363 -22.78 -18.22 -4.84
CA LEU A 363 -21.84 -18.41 -3.72
C LEU A 363 -21.30 -19.84 -3.63
N GLU A 364 -22.16 -20.84 -3.78
CA GLU A 364 -21.77 -22.27 -3.80
C GLU A 364 -20.90 -22.62 -5.02
N ALA A 365 -21.14 -21.98 -6.18
CA ALA A 365 -20.27 -22.09 -7.33
C ALA A 365 -18.88 -21.48 -7.05
N ALA A 366 -18.81 -20.26 -6.54
CA ALA A 366 -17.56 -19.58 -6.20
C ALA A 366 -16.72 -20.37 -5.17
N LEU A 367 -17.36 -20.92 -4.13
CA LEU A 367 -16.71 -21.79 -3.13
C LEU A 367 -16.12 -23.07 -3.73
N ARG A 368 -16.87 -23.74 -4.62
CA ARG A 368 -16.40 -24.95 -5.32
C ARG A 368 -15.23 -24.63 -6.25
N ILE A 369 -15.28 -23.51 -6.97
CA ILE A 369 -14.18 -23.00 -7.82
C ILE A 369 -12.94 -22.71 -6.97
N ALA A 370 -13.13 -22.10 -5.78
CA ALA A 370 -12.03 -21.73 -4.88
C ALA A 370 -11.12 -22.92 -4.51
N VAL A 371 -11.70 -24.11 -4.35
CA VAL A 371 -10.95 -25.35 -4.08
C VAL A 371 -10.58 -26.09 -5.36
N ARG A 372 -11.56 -26.40 -6.22
CA ARG A 372 -11.39 -27.39 -7.31
C ARG A 372 -10.88 -26.81 -8.63
N ASP A 373 -10.79 -25.49 -8.73
CA ASP A 373 -10.17 -24.81 -9.87
C ASP A 373 -8.84 -24.18 -9.43
N HIS A 374 -7.83 -24.31 -10.28
CA HIS A 374 -6.49 -23.76 -10.05
C HIS A 374 -6.13 -22.64 -11.04
N THR A 375 -7.04 -22.29 -11.98
CA THR A 375 -6.83 -21.30 -13.06
C THR A 375 -6.50 -19.89 -12.57
N PHE A 376 -6.93 -19.56 -11.36
CA PHE A 376 -6.66 -18.28 -10.67
C PHE A 376 -5.71 -18.42 -9.47
N ARG A 377 -5.18 -19.62 -9.19
CA ARG A 377 -4.48 -19.90 -7.92
C ARG A 377 -3.17 -19.12 -7.78
N SER A 378 -2.49 -18.83 -8.90
CA SER A 378 -1.29 -17.99 -8.91
C SER A 378 -1.63 -16.52 -8.64
N GLU A 379 -2.77 -16.06 -9.16
CA GLU A 379 -3.25 -14.69 -9.00
C GLU A 379 -3.80 -14.45 -7.59
N ASP A 380 -4.43 -15.47 -6.98
CA ASP A 380 -4.84 -15.48 -5.57
C ASP A 380 -3.63 -15.47 -4.61
N LEU A 381 -2.51 -16.10 -4.99
CA LEU A 381 -1.26 -16.05 -4.23
C LEU A 381 -0.70 -14.62 -4.18
N GLU A 382 -0.55 -13.98 -5.34
CA GLU A 382 -0.08 -12.60 -5.45
C GLU A 382 -1.04 -11.61 -4.78
N PHE A 383 -2.36 -11.85 -4.86
CA PHE A 383 -3.36 -11.09 -4.11
C PHE A 383 -3.18 -11.22 -2.59
N THR A 384 -2.88 -12.43 -2.10
CA THR A 384 -2.62 -12.71 -0.68
C THR A 384 -1.33 -12.04 -0.20
N PHE A 385 -0.25 -12.09 -0.99
CA PHE A 385 1.01 -11.39 -0.69
C PHE A 385 0.85 -9.87 -0.74
N ALA A 386 0.08 -9.34 -1.70
CA ALA A 386 -0.22 -7.92 -1.81
C ALA A 386 -0.99 -7.42 -0.57
N ALA A 387 -2.07 -8.11 -0.18
CA ALA A 387 -2.89 -7.77 0.99
C ALA A 387 -2.07 -7.78 2.29
N ARG A 388 -1.22 -8.79 2.48
CA ARG A 388 -0.27 -8.84 3.60
C ARG A 388 0.71 -7.68 3.59
N GLY A 389 1.39 -7.43 2.48
CA GLY A 389 2.39 -6.35 2.40
C GLY A 389 1.80 -4.95 2.60
N TRP A 390 0.54 -4.73 2.24
CA TRP A 390 -0.18 -3.49 2.57
C TRP A 390 -0.50 -3.41 4.07
N ALA A 391 -1.00 -4.48 4.68
CA ALA A 391 -1.26 -4.54 6.13
C ALA A 391 0.02 -4.41 6.98
N GLU A 392 1.14 -4.93 6.51
CA GLU A 392 2.46 -4.81 7.17
C GLU A 392 2.94 -3.34 7.13
N CYS A 393 2.79 -2.63 6.00
CA CYS A 393 3.09 -1.19 5.91
C CYS A 393 2.22 -0.35 6.85
N VAL A 394 0.93 -0.68 6.97
CA VAL A 394 -0.05 -0.03 7.87
C VAL A 394 0.17 -0.36 9.35
N GLY A 395 0.61 -1.58 9.64
CA GLY A 395 1.02 -2.01 10.97
C GLY A 395 2.20 -1.18 11.49
N LEU A 396 3.22 -1.00 10.65
CA LEU A 396 4.44 -0.25 10.97
C LEU A 396 4.29 1.27 10.82
N GLY A 397 3.34 1.75 10.03
CA GLY A 397 3.12 3.18 9.74
C GLY A 397 4.13 3.79 8.76
N HIS A 398 4.75 2.97 7.92
CA HIS A 398 5.83 3.40 7.01
C HIS A 398 5.27 4.08 5.75
N PHE A 399 5.08 5.41 5.81
CA PHE A 399 4.60 6.22 4.69
C PHE A 399 5.44 6.07 3.41
N ASP A 400 6.79 6.08 3.49
CA ASP A 400 7.64 5.94 2.30
C ASP A 400 7.56 4.54 1.66
N THR A 401 7.46 3.48 2.46
CA THR A 401 7.27 2.12 1.94
C THR A 401 5.89 1.97 1.28
N TRP A 402 4.86 2.58 1.85
CA TRP A 402 3.53 2.63 1.25
C TRP A 402 3.54 3.43 -0.08
N ARG A 403 4.19 4.61 -0.08
CA ARG A 403 4.38 5.46 -1.26
C ARG A 403 5.04 4.70 -2.40
N GLU A 404 6.18 4.05 -2.17
CA GLU A 404 6.91 3.37 -3.25
C GLU A 404 6.12 2.18 -3.79
N ARG A 405 5.48 1.38 -2.91
CA ARG A 405 4.56 0.31 -3.34
C ARG A 405 3.41 0.83 -4.19
N PHE A 406 2.87 2.02 -3.89
CA PHE A 406 1.81 2.65 -4.67
C PHE A 406 2.34 3.18 -6.01
N VAL A 407 3.37 4.02 -5.99
CA VAL A 407 3.90 4.74 -7.16
C VAL A 407 4.47 3.80 -8.22
N VAL A 408 5.19 2.73 -7.83
CA VAL A 408 5.69 1.72 -8.77
C VAL A 408 4.53 0.99 -9.45
N THR A 409 3.44 0.74 -8.72
CA THR A 409 2.21 0.11 -9.24
C THR A 409 1.40 1.07 -10.12
N GLN A 410 1.36 2.35 -9.77
CA GLN A 410 0.74 3.43 -10.55
C GLN A 410 1.44 3.60 -11.91
N ARG A 411 2.78 3.60 -11.97
CA ARG A 411 3.56 3.66 -13.22
C ARG A 411 3.26 2.50 -14.19
N PHE A 412 2.98 1.31 -13.67
CA PHE A 412 2.56 0.16 -14.50
C PHE A 412 1.20 0.40 -15.18
N PHE A 413 0.26 1.08 -14.50
CA PHE A 413 -1.06 1.43 -15.06
C PHE A 413 -1.09 2.75 -15.84
N GLU A 414 -0.05 3.59 -15.74
CA GLU A 414 0.07 4.90 -16.38
C GLU A 414 -0.24 4.89 -17.90
N PRO A 415 0.25 3.92 -18.72
CA PRO A 415 -0.08 3.84 -20.15
C PRO A 415 -1.52 3.41 -20.47
N ARG A 416 -2.38 3.26 -19.46
CA ARG A 416 -3.76 2.76 -19.57
C ARG A 416 -4.79 3.66 -18.86
N PHE A 417 -4.37 4.68 -18.10
CA PHE A 417 -5.31 5.55 -17.36
C PHE A 417 -6.27 6.33 -18.28
N ALA A 418 -5.85 6.78 -19.46
CA ALA A 418 -6.71 7.55 -20.36
C ALA A 418 -7.98 6.78 -20.79
N ASP A 419 -7.84 5.50 -21.14
CA ASP A 419 -8.97 4.62 -21.47
C ASP A 419 -9.78 4.23 -20.22
N ALA A 420 -9.09 3.99 -19.10
CA ALA A 420 -9.72 3.59 -17.86
C ALA A 420 -10.60 4.69 -17.24
N VAL A 421 -10.16 5.96 -17.27
CA VAL A 421 -10.96 7.11 -16.83
C VAL A 421 -12.23 7.24 -17.69
N LYS A 422 -12.08 7.11 -19.02
CA LYS A 422 -13.19 7.23 -19.98
C LYS A 422 -14.30 6.18 -19.75
N VAL A 423 -13.94 4.93 -19.46
CA VAL A 423 -14.92 3.86 -19.19
C VAL A 423 -15.40 3.88 -17.74
N GLY A 424 -14.51 4.16 -16.78
CA GLY A 424 -14.83 4.21 -15.35
C GLY A 424 -15.85 5.30 -15.01
N SER A 425 -15.70 6.52 -15.55
CA SER A 425 -16.66 7.61 -15.34
C SER A 425 -18.01 7.33 -16.02
N ALA A 426 -18.02 6.68 -17.19
CA ALA A 426 -19.25 6.24 -17.84
C ALA A 426 -19.98 5.14 -17.03
N MET A 427 -19.24 4.20 -16.45
CA MET A 427 -19.79 3.17 -15.55
C MET A 427 -20.41 3.79 -14.30
N VAL A 428 -19.65 4.63 -13.58
CA VAL A 428 -20.11 5.23 -12.33
C VAL A 428 -21.37 6.08 -12.55
N LYS A 429 -21.41 6.92 -13.61
CA LYS A 429 -22.59 7.71 -13.95
C LYS A 429 -23.82 6.83 -14.23
N ALA A 430 -23.68 5.82 -15.10
CA ALA A 430 -24.81 4.95 -15.48
C ALA A 430 -25.27 3.98 -14.38
N VAL A 431 -24.41 3.69 -13.39
CA VAL A 431 -24.76 3.00 -12.14
C VAL A 431 -25.54 3.94 -11.21
N LEU A 432 -25.02 5.15 -10.97
CA LEU A 432 -25.64 6.12 -10.06
C LEU A 432 -27.01 6.58 -10.56
N GLU A 433 -27.14 6.95 -11.85
CA GLU A 433 -28.42 7.31 -12.49
C GLU A 433 -29.53 6.27 -12.28
N LYS A 434 -29.19 4.99 -12.07
CA LYS A 434 -30.13 3.90 -11.78
C LYS A 434 -30.32 3.64 -10.28
N LEU A 435 -29.24 3.69 -9.49
CA LEU A 435 -29.30 3.63 -8.01
C LEU A 435 -30.25 4.70 -7.46
N LEU A 436 -30.16 5.93 -7.96
CA LEU A 436 -30.95 7.08 -7.56
C LEU A 436 -32.46 6.89 -7.77
N VAL A 437 -32.85 6.17 -8.83
CA VAL A 437 -34.26 5.82 -9.07
C VAL A 437 -34.73 4.82 -8.02
N SER A 438 -33.98 3.72 -7.80
CA SER A 438 -34.36 2.70 -6.81
C SER A 438 -34.30 3.18 -5.36
N PHE A 439 -33.48 4.18 -5.03
CA PHE A 439 -33.35 4.69 -3.66
C PHE A 439 -34.53 5.55 -3.20
N LYS A 440 -35.26 6.19 -4.13
CA LYS A 440 -36.48 6.93 -3.80
C LYS A 440 -37.60 6.00 -3.31
N ASP A 441 -37.66 4.78 -3.87
CA ASP A 441 -38.60 3.74 -3.42
C ASP A 441 -38.16 3.11 -2.09
N TYR A 442 -36.85 2.85 -1.90
CA TYR A 442 -36.32 2.29 -0.65
C TYR A 442 -36.58 3.20 0.56
N ASN A 443 -36.32 4.51 0.44
CA ASN A 443 -36.58 5.51 1.48
C ASN A 443 -38.09 5.78 1.71
N ALA A 444 -38.97 5.27 0.85
CA ALA A 444 -40.42 5.29 1.07
C ALA A 444 -40.89 4.05 1.85
N MET A 445 -40.32 2.87 1.58
CA MET A 445 -40.78 1.60 2.15
C MET A 445 -40.33 1.37 3.60
N MET A 446 -39.19 1.93 4.02
CA MET A 446 -38.67 1.85 5.41
C MET A 446 -39.43 2.75 6.42
N LYS A 447 -40.68 3.13 6.16
CA LYS A 447 -41.49 3.99 7.05
C LYS A 447 -42.60 3.29 7.81
N ASP A 448 -42.99 2.09 7.38
CA ASP A 448 -44.26 1.48 7.79
C ASP A 448 -44.11 0.37 8.85
N ASP A 449 -42.89 0.04 9.29
CA ASP A 449 -42.67 -0.91 10.39
C ASP A 449 -41.54 -0.47 11.35
N HIS A 450 -41.71 -0.86 12.61
CA HIS A 450 -40.85 -0.64 13.79
C HIS A 450 -40.81 0.80 14.34
N GLY A 451 -40.87 0.92 15.66
CA GLY A 451 -40.98 2.20 16.37
C GLY A 451 -39.94 2.41 17.46
N SER A 452 -39.72 3.69 17.81
CA SER A 452 -39.00 4.17 18.99
C SER A 452 -37.51 3.79 19.14
N THR A 453 -36.66 4.38 18.29
CA THR A 453 -35.31 4.84 18.69
C THR A 453 -35.13 6.31 18.27
N PRO A 454 -34.39 7.15 19.04
CA PRO A 454 -34.32 8.58 18.81
C PRO A 454 -33.21 8.98 17.82
N TYR A 455 -33.32 8.55 16.56
CA TYR A 455 -32.53 9.09 15.45
C TYR A 455 -33.46 9.50 14.30
N GLU A 456 -33.52 10.80 14.01
CA GLU A 456 -34.49 11.37 13.08
C GLU A 456 -33.96 11.26 11.63
N THR A 457 -34.28 10.14 10.97
CA THR A 457 -33.80 9.78 9.62
C THR A 457 -34.22 10.81 8.56
N THR A 458 -33.41 11.86 8.41
CA THR A 458 -33.71 13.00 7.54
C THR A 458 -33.62 12.57 6.09
N ARG A 459 -34.68 12.84 5.31
CA ARG A 459 -34.77 12.50 3.87
C ARG A 459 -33.48 12.83 3.10
N ILE A 460 -33.20 11.99 2.12
CA ILE A 460 -32.18 12.20 1.09
C ILE A 460 -32.91 12.25 -0.25
N GLU A 461 -32.77 13.37 -0.97
CA GLU A 461 -33.17 13.51 -2.36
C GLU A 461 -31.93 13.94 -3.15
N ASP A 462 -31.14 12.95 -3.55
CA ASP A 462 -29.87 13.17 -4.25
C ASP A 462 -30.08 13.72 -5.66
N HIS A 463 -29.29 14.73 -6.02
CA HIS A 463 -29.08 15.24 -7.37
C HIS A 463 -27.58 15.17 -7.66
N ASP A 464 -27.20 14.62 -8.82
CA ASP A 464 -25.91 13.92 -8.93
C ASP A 464 -24.91 14.53 -9.92
N ASP A 465 -23.77 14.92 -9.36
CA ASP A 465 -22.41 14.81 -9.93
C ASP A 465 -21.44 14.46 -8.76
N SER A 466 -21.85 13.53 -7.88
CA SER A 466 -21.18 13.24 -6.61
C SER A 466 -19.96 12.32 -6.79
N SER A 467 -18.77 12.90 -6.93
CA SER A 467 -17.49 12.17 -6.83
C SER A 467 -16.86 12.34 -5.45
N THR A 468 -17.33 11.55 -4.46
CA THR A 468 -16.84 11.65 -3.07
C THR A 468 -15.36 11.30 -2.87
N GLU A 469 -14.71 10.68 -3.87
CA GLU A 469 -13.25 10.56 -3.95
C GLU A 469 -12.75 11.42 -5.10
N PHE A 470 -11.80 12.31 -4.76
CA PHE A 470 -11.12 13.34 -5.57
C PHE A 470 -11.16 13.11 -7.10
N ASP A 471 -11.56 14.12 -7.86
CA ASP A 471 -11.46 14.12 -9.33
C ASP A 471 -10.21 14.90 -9.80
N GLU A 472 -9.08 14.65 -9.14
CA GLU A 472 -7.77 15.19 -9.52
C GLU A 472 -7.13 14.31 -10.60
N THR A 473 -7.35 14.69 -11.85
CA THR A 473 -6.56 14.16 -12.96
C THR A 473 -5.12 14.65 -12.86
N ILE A 474 -4.16 13.76 -13.09
CA ILE A 474 -2.74 14.01 -12.81
C ILE A 474 -2.16 15.04 -13.79
N ASP A 475 -1.71 16.20 -13.27
CA ASP A 475 -0.67 17.00 -13.91
C ASP A 475 0.70 16.46 -13.47
N LEU A 476 1.54 16.05 -14.42
CA LEU A 476 2.77 15.28 -14.18
C LEU A 476 3.98 16.14 -13.73
N ASN A 477 3.74 17.36 -13.26
CA ASN A 477 4.76 18.41 -13.15
C ASN A 477 5.16 18.82 -11.71
N ASP A 478 4.57 18.22 -10.67
CA ASP A 478 4.93 18.52 -9.27
C ASP A 478 6.26 17.87 -8.86
N LYS A 479 7.34 18.66 -8.85
CA LYS A 479 8.67 18.28 -8.32
C LYS A 479 9.01 18.87 -6.94
N ASP A 480 8.25 19.84 -6.45
CA ASP A 480 8.74 20.82 -5.45
C ASP A 480 8.15 20.66 -4.04
N TYR A 481 8.03 19.43 -3.52
CA TYR A 481 7.46 19.17 -2.16
C TYR A 481 8.36 18.43 -1.16
N MET A 482 9.65 18.24 -1.45
CA MET A 482 10.63 17.72 -0.48
C MET A 482 11.97 18.48 -0.53
N THR A 483 11.93 19.79 -0.27
CA THR A 483 13.12 20.61 -0.03
C THR A 483 13.43 20.70 1.46
N THR A 484 14.44 19.97 1.94
CA THR A 484 14.93 19.98 3.33
C THR A 484 15.74 21.24 3.65
N GLY A 485 15.08 22.41 3.61
CA GLY A 485 15.68 23.73 3.81
C GLY A 485 16.06 24.03 5.26
N SER A 486 17.29 23.66 5.67
CA SER A 486 17.81 23.89 7.02
C SER A 486 18.41 25.29 7.21
N HIS A 487 17.66 26.25 7.78
CA HIS A 487 18.22 27.56 8.19
C HIS A 487 17.74 28.05 9.58
N PRO A 488 18.54 28.86 10.31
CA PRO A 488 18.46 28.94 11.77
C PRO A 488 17.67 30.13 12.32
N THR A 489 16.98 29.90 13.45
CA THR A 489 16.30 30.95 14.22
C THR A 489 17.28 31.74 15.10
N LYS A 490 17.06 33.05 15.24
CA LYS A 490 17.90 33.95 16.06
C LYS A 490 17.29 34.11 17.46
N ARG A 491 18.07 33.86 18.52
CA ARG A 491 17.73 34.27 19.90
C ARG A 491 18.84 35.18 20.47
N PRO A 492 18.53 36.28 21.19
CA PRO A 492 19.47 37.40 21.30
C PRO A 492 20.58 37.25 22.35
N TRP A 493 20.46 36.30 23.28
CA TRP A 493 21.30 36.22 24.49
C TRP A 493 22.64 35.49 24.31
N LEU A 494 22.89 34.86 23.15
CA LEU A 494 24.11 34.10 22.87
C LEU A 494 25.23 34.92 22.18
N ALA A 495 25.05 36.23 22.00
CA ALA A 495 25.97 37.08 21.24
C ALA A 495 27.42 37.03 21.76
N ALA A 496 27.63 37.06 23.09
CA ALA A 496 28.97 37.02 23.70
C ALA A 496 29.65 35.63 23.62
N LEU A 497 28.86 34.56 23.60
CA LEU A 497 29.36 33.18 23.45
C LEU A 497 29.76 32.86 22.01
N ARG A 498 29.16 33.52 21.02
CA ARG A 498 29.45 33.28 19.60
C ARG A 498 30.92 33.55 19.25
N ASP A 499 31.46 34.65 19.74
CA ASP A 499 32.82 35.09 19.39
C ASP A 499 33.92 34.26 20.10
N HIS A 500 33.54 33.47 21.11
CA HIS A 500 34.38 32.45 21.77
C HIS A 500 33.91 31.01 21.46
N GLY A 501 33.00 30.82 20.50
CA GLY A 501 32.54 29.49 20.10
C GLY A 501 33.65 28.60 19.55
N TRP A 502 34.70 29.21 19.00
CA TRP A 502 35.93 28.50 18.60
C TRP A 502 36.68 27.90 19.79
N LEU A 503 36.62 28.49 20.99
CA LEU A 503 37.22 27.92 22.20
C LEU A 503 36.39 26.75 22.73
N VAL A 504 35.06 26.84 22.70
CA VAL A 504 34.18 25.71 23.05
C VAL A 504 34.41 24.54 22.08
N ASN A 505 34.50 24.82 20.77
CA ASN A 505 34.80 23.82 19.76
C ASN A 505 36.24 23.28 19.86
N ALA A 506 37.22 24.11 20.23
CA ALA A 506 38.60 23.65 20.42
C ALA A 506 38.75 22.79 21.69
N VAL A 507 38.05 23.12 22.78
CA VAL A 507 38.01 22.30 23.99
C VAL A 507 37.26 21.00 23.74
N LEU A 508 36.12 21.02 23.03
CA LEU A 508 35.43 19.80 22.60
C LEU A 508 36.31 18.95 21.68
N LEU A 509 36.97 19.54 20.69
CA LEU A 509 37.91 18.85 19.81
C LEU A 509 39.09 18.26 20.60
N LEU A 510 39.61 18.97 21.59
CA LEU A 510 40.70 18.48 22.44
C LEU A 510 40.24 17.37 23.40
N VAL A 511 39.01 17.44 23.92
CA VAL A 511 38.39 16.33 24.69
C VAL A 511 38.13 15.13 23.79
N ILE A 512 37.68 15.33 22.54
CA ILE A 512 37.51 14.26 21.55
C ILE A 512 38.87 13.65 21.18
N ILE A 513 39.92 14.45 20.99
CA ILE A 513 41.28 13.96 20.74
C ILE A 513 41.83 13.19 21.95
N VAL A 514 41.62 13.68 23.18
CA VAL A 514 42.01 12.97 24.40
C VAL A 514 41.23 11.65 24.53
N GLN A 515 39.92 11.64 24.31
CA GLN A 515 39.12 10.41 24.30
C GLN A 515 39.50 9.45 23.17
N LEU A 516 39.91 9.93 21.99
CA LEU A 516 40.44 9.10 20.92
C LEU A 516 41.81 8.52 21.27
N ILE A 517 42.64 9.23 22.03
CA ILE A 517 43.93 8.74 22.54
C ILE A 517 43.72 7.74 23.70
N GLU A 518 42.79 8.00 24.63
CA GLU A 518 42.43 7.07 25.71
C GLU A 518 41.77 5.80 25.16
N ASN A 519 40.80 5.91 24.26
CA ASN A 519 40.20 4.75 23.57
C ASN A 519 41.24 4.01 22.72
N GLY A 520 42.15 4.73 22.06
CA GLY A 520 43.28 4.17 21.31
C GLY A 520 44.34 3.47 22.18
N TRP A 521 44.33 3.68 23.51
CA TRP A 521 45.13 2.92 24.47
C TRP A 521 44.33 1.82 25.20
N HIS A 522 43.00 1.86 25.15
CA HIS A 522 42.12 0.91 25.82
C HIS A 522 41.15 0.17 24.90
N LYS A 523 41.68 -0.39 23.81
CA LYS A 523 41.25 -1.70 23.26
C LYS A 523 42.40 -2.43 22.58
N HIS A 524 42.66 -3.67 22.99
CA HIS A 524 43.42 -4.63 22.21
C HIS A 524 42.42 -5.60 21.56
N GLY A 525 42.02 -5.24 20.36
CA GLY A 525 41.22 -6.01 19.42
C GLY A 525 41.48 -5.40 18.04
N LYS A 526 41.56 -6.20 16.98
CA LYS A 526 41.81 -5.67 15.63
C LYS A 526 40.53 -5.01 15.12
N ASP A 527 40.60 -3.73 14.81
CA ASP A 527 39.53 -3.08 14.04
C ASP A 527 39.58 -3.62 12.60
N HIS A 528 38.59 -4.41 12.21
CA HIS A 528 38.48 -4.98 10.87
C HIS A 528 37.61 -4.10 9.96
N TYR A 529 38.16 -3.70 8.81
CA TYR A 529 37.42 -3.01 7.76
C TYR A 529 36.78 -4.04 6.82
N PHE A 530 35.47 -3.91 6.54
CA PHE A 530 34.76 -4.88 5.70
C PHE A 530 35.10 -4.68 4.22
N GLU A 531 36.02 -5.50 3.70
CA GLU A 531 36.31 -5.60 2.28
C GLU A 531 35.16 -6.28 1.51
N GLY A 532 34.83 -5.75 0.32
CA GLY A 532 33.79 -6.32 -0.54
C GLY A 532 34.18 -7.70 -1.05
N ALA A 533 33.40 -8.72 -0.70
CA ALA A 533 33.72 -10.15 -0.89
C ALA A 533 34.96 -10.66 -0.10
N GLY A 534 35.40 -9.92 0.92
CA GLY A 534 36.38 -10.37 1.91
C GLY A 534 35.80 -11.33 2.95
N ASP A 535 36.67 -11.82 3.83
CA ASP A 535 36.33 -12.71 4.94
C ASP A 535 35.70 -11.95 6.12
N LEU A 536 34.46 -12.31 6.46
CA LEU A 536 33.71 -11.73 7.59
C LEU A 536 34.24 -12.15 8.97
N THR A 537 35.19 -13.09 9.04
CA THR A 537 35.82 -13.52 10.30
C THR A 537 37.12 -12.79 10.63
N GLY A 538 37.70 -12.05 9.68
CA GLY A 538 38.98 -11.37 9.85
C GLY A 538 40.19 -12.31 9.97
N PHE A 539 40.02 -13.59 9.67
CA PHE A 539 41.08 -14.59 9.61
C PHE A 539 41.95 -14.38 8.36
N ALA A 540 41.32 -14.15 7.20
CA ALA A 540 42.06 -13.78 6.00
C ALA A 540 42.66 -12.36 6.16
N PRO A 541 43.95 -12.16 5.82
CA PRO A 541 44.54 -10.83 5.78
C PRO A 541 44.00 -10.02 4.61
N GLU A 542 44.06 -8.68 4.70
CA GLU A 542 43.79 -7.81 3.55
C GLU A 542 44.77 -8.12 2.41
N PHE A 543 44.23 -8.39 1.21
CA PHE A 543 45.03 -8.69 0.03
C PHE A 543 45.07 -7.48 -0.93
N PRO A 544 46.19 -7.20 -1.62
CA PRO A 544 46.25 -6.11 -2.59
C PRO A 544 45.28 -6.33 -3.76
N GLN A 545 44.22 -5.52 -3.82
CA GLN A 545 43.25 -5.56 -4.91
C GLN A 545 43.88 -5.19 -6.26
N GLN A 546 43.61 -5.98 -7.29
CA GLN A 546 44.00 -5.69 -8.68
C GLN A 546 42.76 -5.66 -9.58
N ILE A 547 42.51 -4.51 -10.21
CA ILE A 547 41.49 -4.36 -11.26
C ILE A 547 41.89 -5.25 -12.45
N THR A 548 41.24 -6.41 -12.54
CA THR A 548 41.57 -7.46 -13.51
C THR A 548 40.46 -7.59 -14.53
N LYS A 549 40.77 -7.32 -15.81
CA LYS A 549 39.84 -7.56 -16.90
C LYS A 549 39.97 -9.01 -17.36
N PHE A 550 38.99 -9.83 -16.99
CA PHE A 550 38.87 -11.19 -17.53
C PHE A 550 38.70 -11.14 -19.06
N THR A 551 39.48 -11.96 -19.75
CA THR A 551 39.36 -12.24 -21.18
C THR A 551 39.11 -13.74 -21.35
N PRO A 552 38.25 -14.18 -22.29
CA PRO A 552 38.06 -15.60 -22.55
C PRO A 552 39.40 -16.30 -22.86
N ASP A 553 39.72 -17.33 -22.09
CA ASP A 553 40.78 -18.30 -22.38
C ASP A 553 40.10 -19.64 -22.69
N PRO A 554 40.01 -20.03 -23.97
CA PRO A 554 39.40 -21.29 -24.37
C PRO A 554 40.04 -22.54 -23.74
N GLY A 555 41.22 -22.45 -23.12
CA GLY A 555 41.79 -23.60 -22.41
C GLY A 555 41.07 -23.97 -21.10
N PHE A 556 40.14 -23.15 -20.60
CA PHE A 556 39.23 -23.55 -19.51
C PHE A 556 37.93 -24.17 -20.04
N VAL A 557 37.42 -23.66 -21.16
CA VAL A 557 36.21 -24.15 -21.82
C VAL A 557 36.50 -24.21 -23.32
N PRO A 558 37.05 -25.32 -23.83
CA PRO A 558 37.46 -25.42 -25.23
C PRO A 558 36.27 -25.41 -26.18
N GLU A 559 36.41 -24.70 -27.31
CA GLU A 559 35.40 -24.68 -28.37
C GLU A 559 35.14 -26.08 -28.94
N ASN A 560 36.16 -26.94 -28.97
CA ASN A 560 35.99 -28.37 -29.15
C ASN A 560 35.66 -29.02 -27.80
N THR A 561 34.38 -29.34 -27.63
CA THR A 561 33.79 -30.05 -26.49
C THR A 561 34.65 -31.20 -25.95
N SER A 562 35.15 -32.06 -26.84
CA SER A 562 35.98 -33.22 -26.48
C SER A 562 37.33 -32.90 -25.85
N GLU A 563 37.83 -31.67 -26.01
CA GLU A 563 39.06 -31.20 -25.38
C GLU A 563 38.85 -30.78 -23.91
N PHE A 564 37.60 -30.64 -23.45
CA PHE A 564 37.28 -30.30 -22.05
C PHE A 564 37.82 -31.35 -21.06
N PHE A 565 37.74 -32.63 -21.42
CA PHE A 565 38.26 -33.74 -20.61
C PHE A 565 39.77 -34.02 -20.79
N THR A 566 40.50 -33.20 -21.54
CA THR A 566 41.95 -33.41 -21.72
C THR A 566 42.74 -33.11 -20.46
N GLU A 567 43.92 -33.74 -20.33
CA GLU A 567 44.89 -33.42 -19.28
C GLU A 567 45.29 -31.93 -19.28
N GLU A 568 45.28 -31.26 -20.44
CA GLU A 568 45.62 -29.84 -20.56
C GLU A 568 44.55 -28.93 -19.95
N THR A 569 43.27 -29.13 -20.31
CA THR A 569 42.14 -28.40 -19.72
C THR A 569 41.99 -28.74 -18.24
N ARG A 570 42.07 -30.02 -17.86
CA ARG A 570 42.04 -30.45 -16.45
C ARG A 570 43.14 -29.79 -15.62
N ARG A 571 44.37 -29.72 -16.16
CA ARG A 571 45.51 -29.03 -15.52
C ARG A 571 45.32 -27.52 -15.44
N LYS A 572 44.60 -26.88 -16.38
CA LYS A 572 44.21 -25.47 -16.27
C LYS A 572 43.21 -25.27 -15.12
N TRP A 573 42.13 -26.06 -15.04
CA TRP A 573 41.18 -26.04 -13.91
C TRP A 573 41.85 -26.28 -12.56
N LEU A 574 42.71 -27.31 -12.45
CA LEU A 574 43.52 -27.57 -11.26
C LEU A 574 44.57 -26.47 -10.97
N GLY A 575 44.79 -25.53 -11.89
CA GLY A 575 45.61 -24.34 -11.70
C GLY A 575 44.86 -23.13 -11.12
N LEU A 576 43.53 -23.15 -11.08
CA LEU A 576 42.72 -22.15 -10.38
C LEU A 576 42.68 -22.41 -8.87
N VAL A 577 42.71 -23.69 -8.49
CA VAL A 577 42.64 -24.13 -7.11
C VAL A 577 44.05 -24.15 -6.50
N PRO A 578 44.29 -23.52 -5.33
CA PRO A 578 45.58 -23.60 -4.66
C PRO A 578 45.93 -25.04 -4.27
N ARG A 579 47.24 -25.34 -4.19
CA ARG A 579 47.72 -26.64 -3.68
C ARG A 579 47.18 -26.87 -2.26
N GLY A 580 46.54 -28.02 -2.03
CA GLY A 580 45.81 -28.30 -0.81
C GLY A 580 44.32 -27.91 -0.84
N LEU A 581 43.74 -27.66 -2.02
CA LEU A 581 42.29 -27.46 -2.24
C LEU A 581 41.65 -26.31 -1.46
N GLY A 582 42.45 -25.38 -0.93
CA GLY A 582 41.96 -24.28 -0.09
C GLY A 582 41.55 -24.72 1.32
N TYR A 583 42.01 -25.88 1.79
CA TYR A 583 42.02 -26.19 3.22
C TYR A 583 43.04 -25.29 3.93
N LEU A 584 42.58 -24.57 4.96
CA LEU A 584 43.35 -23.60 5.73
C LEU A 584 43.31 -23.98 7.21
N GLU A 585 44.49 -24.17 7.80
CA GLU A 585 44.67 -24.30 9.25
C GLU A 585 44.57 -22.91 9.91
N ILE A 586 43.87 -22.84 11.04
CA ILE A 586 43.76 -21.66 11.90
C ILE A 586 44.49 -21.95 13.22
N PRO A 587 45.77 -21.55 13.40
CA PRO A 587 46.57 -21.95 14.56
C PRO A 587 46.11 -21.39 15.92
N SER A 588 45.18 -20.42 15.93
CA SER A 588 44.63 -19.79 17.14
C SER A 588 43.14 -19.44 16.94
N PRO A 589 42.21 -20.41 16.98
CA PRO A 589 40.80 -20.17 16.65
C PRO A 589 40.12 -19.17 17.59
N GLY A 590 40.44 -19.22 18.89
CA GLY A 590 39.95 -18.29 19.91
C GLY A 590 40.46 -16.83 19.81
N ALA A 591 41.05 -16.45 18.67
CA ALA A 591 41.34 -15.06 18.32
C ALA A 591 40.28 -14.46 17.37
N TYR A 592 39.22 -15.21 17.06
CA TYR A 592 38.18 -14.89 16.07
C TYR A 592 36.80 -15.32 16.59
N ASP A 593 35.80 -14.43 16.54
CA ASP A 593 34.54 -14.60 17.28
C ASP A 593 33.46 -15.44 16.53
N ASN A 594 33.68 -15.76 15.26
CA ASN A 594 32.65 -16.24 14.33
C ASN A 594 33.13 -17.30 13.31
N LEU A 595 34.12 -18.12 13.68
CA LEU A 595 34.62 -19.20 12.82
C LEU A 595 33.58 -20.33 12.61
N PRO A 596 33.55 -20.96 11.42
CA PRO A 596 32.72 -22.14 11.16
C PRO A 596 33.28 -23.40 11.81
N THR A 597 32.49 -24.47 11.87
CA THR A 597 32.90 -25.78 12.39
C THR A 597 34.13 -26.32 11.63
N PRO A 598 35.19 -26.79 12.33
CA PRO A 598 36.37 -27.35 11.68
C PRO A 598 36.09 -28.75 11.11
N LEU A 599 36.90 -29.15 10.13
CA LEU A 599 36.80 -30.43 9.42
C LEU A 599 37.28 -31.58 10.31
N ALA A 600 36.42 -32.58 10.52
CA ALA A 600 36.67 -33.71 11.42
C ALA A 600 37.87 -34.60 11.01
N GLU A 601 38.30 -34.52 9.75
CA GLU A 601 39.50 -35.22 9.22
C GLU A 601 40.82 -34.74 9.86
N PHE A 602 40.83 -33.56 10.48
CA PHE A 602 42.02 -32.93 11.07
C PHE A 602 41.84 -32.74 12.60
N PRO A 603 41.72 -33.82 13.41
CA PRO A 603 41.29 -33.72 14.81
C PRO A 603 42.23 -32.89 15.72
N ASP A 604 43.52 -32.79 15.38
CA ASP A 604 44.52 -32.02 16.13
C ASP A 604 44.70 -30.57 15.62
N GLN A 605 43.99 -30.15 14.55
CA GLN A 605 44.19 -28.87 13.88
C GLN A 605 42.85 -28.23 13.50
N PHE A 606 42.66 -26.92 13.74
CA PHE A 606 41.44 -26.24 13.32
C PHE A 606 41.51 -25.94 11.81
N VAL A 607 41.13 -26.92 10.98
CA VAL A 607 41.17 -26.79 9.52
C VAL A 607 39.76 -26.50 8.99
N VAL A 608 39.64 -25.49 8.14
CA VAL A 608 38.41 -25.11 7.42
C VAL A 608 38.70 -24.98 5.92
N THR A 609 37.68 -24.99 5.06
CA THR A 609 37.86 -24.76 3.62
C THR A 609 37.31 -23.41 3.18
N THR A 610 37.90 -22.80 2.14
CA THR A 610 37.37 -21.53 1.59
C THR A 610 36.10 -21.77 0.79
N SER A 611 35.16 -20.82 0.87
CA SER A 611 33.95 -20.81 0.02
C SER A 611 34.29 -20.85 -1.47
N MET A 612 35.34 -20.15 -1.89
CA MET A 612 35.82 -20.09 -3.28
C MET A 612 36.26 -21.47 -3.79
N THR A 613 37.07 -22.22 -3.04
CA THR A 613 37.52 -23.55 -3.49
C THR A 613 36.43 -24.61 -3.43
N HIS A 614 35.49 -24.52 -2.48
CA HIS A 614 34.28 -25.35 -2.47
C HIS A 614 33.37 -25.05 -3.68
N GLN A 615 33.17 -23.78 -4.02
CA GLN A 615 32.42 -23.37 -5.22
C GLN A 615 33.07 -23.87 -6.52
N LEU A 616 34.40 -23.77 -6.66
CA LEU A 616 35.12 -24.34 -7.80
C LEU A 616 35.00 -25.87 -7.88
N HIS A 617 34.99 -26.56 -6.74
CA HIS A 617 34.79 -28.01 -6.67
C HIS A 617 33.38 -28.40 -7.13
N CYS A 618 32.32 -27.76 -6.62
CA CYS A 618 30.94 -28.02 -7.06
C CYS A 618 30.72 -27.66 -8.54
N LEU A 619 31.32 -26.56 -9.03
CA LEU A 619 31.29 -26.20 -10.44
C LEU A 619 32.00 -27.25 -11.31
N SER A 620 33.14 -27.80 -10.84
CA SER A 620 33.85 -28.89 -11.51
C SER A 620 33.00 -30.17 -11.58
N ILE A 621 32.20 -30.49 -10.56
CA ILE A 621 31.26 -31.63 -10.59
C ILE A 621 30.14 -31.38 -11.60
N MET A 622 29.51 -30.20 -11.58
CA MET A 622 28.47 -29.82 -12.55
C MET A 622 28.98 -29.88 -14.00
N CYS A 623 30.21 -29.42 -14.25
CA CYS A 623 30.86 -29.51 -15.56
C CYS A 623 31.34 -30.93 -15.94
N CYS A 624 31.20 -31.94 -15.07
CA CYS A 624 31.59 -33.32 -15.38
C CYS A 624 30.41 -34.29 -15.59
N GLY A 625 29.16 -33.85 -15.39
CA GLY A 625 27.94 -34.57 -15.82
C GLY A 625 27.67 -35.85 -15.03
N ASP A 626 27.38 -35.71 -13.74
CA ASP A 626 27.31 -36.80 -12.76
C ASP A 626 25.88 -37.28 -12.42
N VAL A 627 25.73 -38.58 -12.16
CA VAL A 627 24.45 -39.30 -11.92
C VAL A 627 24.65 -40.58 -11.09
N ALA A 628 25.53 -40.55 -10.08
CA ALA A 628 25.71 -41.68 -9.16
C ALA A 628 24.46 -41.99 -8.31
N LEU A 629 24.45 -43.19 -7.71
CA LEU A 629 23.60 -43.49 -6.55
C LEU A 629 24.44 -43.31 -5.28
N GLU A 630 23.99 -42.44 -4.39
CA GLU A 630 24.65 -42.13 -3.12
C GLU A 630 24.25 -43.13 -2.03
N GLY A 631 25.12 -43.29 -1.02
CA GLY A 631 24.96 -44.24 0.08
C GLY A 631 24.30 -43.63 1.32
N GLU A 632 24.18 -44.43 2.38
CA GLU A 632 23.76 -43.95 3.70
C GLU A 632 24.80 -42.96 4.27
N GLN A 633 24.34 -41.94 4.99
CA GLN A 633 25.15 -40.84 5.53
C GLN A 633 26.36 -41.31 6.34
N THR A 634 27.53 -40.71 6.10
CA THR A 634 28.79 -41.00 6.79
C THR A 634 29.22 -39.88 7.75
N THR A 635 28.65 -38.68 7.60
CA THR A 635 29.05 -37.44 8.30
C THR A 635 28.01 -36.88 9.28
N PHE A 636 26.84 -37.52 9.42
CA PHE A 636 25.81 -37.12 10.39
C PHE A 636 26.00 -37.81 11.76
N PRO A 637 25.39 -37.31 12.85
CA PRO A 637 25.45 -37.95 14.16
C PRO A 637 24.67 -39.28 14.23
N ASP A 638 25.08 -40.17 15.15
CA ASP A 638 24.38 -41.43 15.43
C ASP A 638 22.86 -41.23 15.63
N GLY A 639 22.06 -41.92 14.83
CA GLY A 639 20.58 -41.89 14.90
C GLY A 639 19.89 -40.91 13.94
N PHE A 640 20.58 -40.39 12.93
CA PHE A 640 19.99 -39.64 11.81
C PHE A 640 20.20 -40.35 10.47
N ASP A 641 19.11 -40.78 9.85
CA ASP A 641 19.10 -41.44 8.54
C ASP A 641 19.07 -40.41 7.38
N GLY A 642 19.80 -40.66 6.30
CA GLY A 642 19.98 -39.72 5.19
C GLY A 642 21.03 -40.17 4.15
N SER A 643 21.64 -39.19 3.47
CA SER A 643 22.73 -39.38 2.51
C SER A 643 23.52 -38.07 2.39
N ASP A 644 24.83 -38.15 2.13
CA ASP A 644 25.75 -37.00 2.15
C ASP A 644 26.79 -36.96 1.01
N GLY A 645 26.63 -37.84 -0.01
CA GLY A 645 27.47 -37.87 -1.20
C GLY A 645 28.83 -38.60 -1.09
N TRP A 646 29.22 -39.12 0.07
CA TRP A 646 30.54 -39.75 0.26
C TRP A 646 30.53 -41.27 -0.04
N ASP A 647 31.70 -41.80 -0.45
CA ASP A 647 31.98 -43.20 -0.91
C ASP A 647 31.06 -43.76 -2.03
N ALA A 648 30.31 -42.91 -2.73
CA ALA A 648 29.50 -43.26 -3.88
C ALA A 648 30.33 -43.67 -5.12
N LYS A 649 29.70 -44.30 -6.12
CA LYS A 649 30.37 -44.76 -7.37
C LYS A 649 29.65 -44.26 -8.62
N HIS A 650 30.42 -43.57 -9.45
CA HIS A 650 29.92 -42.62 -10.46
C HIS A 650 30.11 -43.15 -11.89
N VAL A 651 29.16 -42.87 -12.77
CA VAL A 651 29.21 -43.24 -14.20
C VAL A 651 28.69 -42.07 -15.06
N CYS A 652 29.57 -41.09 -15.28
CA CYS A 652 29.24 -39.81 -15.90
C CYS A 652 28.93 -39.89 -17.42
N LYS A 653 28.19 -38.89 -17.92
CA LYS A 653 27.72 -38.76 -19.32
C LYS A 653 27.56 -37.30 -19.72
N ASP A 654 27.46 -37.00 -21.00
CA ASP A 654 28.62 -36.85 -21.89
C ASP A 654 28.73 -35.34 -22.12
N TYR A 655 29.80 -34.68 -21.65
CA TYR A 655 29.93 -33.21 -21.71
C TYR A 655 30.10 -32.67 -23.13
N ASN A 656 29.98 -33.49 -24.17
CA ASN A 656 29.85 -33.03 -25.54
C ASN A 656 28.37 -32.97 -25.94
N GLN A 657 27.54 -33.89 -25.46
CA GLN A 657 26.07 -33.72 -25.50
C GLN A 657 25.60 -32.67 -24.47
N VAL A 658 26.41 -32.40 -23.43
CA VAL A 658 26.23 -31.29 -22.47
C VAL A 658 27.18 -30.09 -22.73
N TYR A 659 27.90 -30.07 -23.86
CA TYR A 659 28.35 -28.85 -24.53
C TYR A 659 27.68 -28.66 -25.90
N ASP A 660 26.75 -29.56 -26.25
CA ASP A 660 25.77 -29.38 -27.30
C ASP A 660 24.34 -29.28 -26.70
N TYR A 661 24.12 -28.43 -25.68
CA TYR A 661 22.89 -28.18 -24.92
C TYR A 661 22.49 -26.69 -24.56
N LEU A 662 23.13 -25.61 -25.08
CA LEU A 662 22.54 -24.21 -25.17
C LEU A 662 22.52 -23.57 -26.59
N ASP A 663 23.56 -22.86 -27.08
CA ASP A 663 23.75 -22.52 -28.55
C ASP A 663 23.25 -23.59 -29.49
N LYS A 664 23.96 -24.71 -29.50
CA LYS A 664 24.12 -25.65 -28.39
C LYS A 664 25.29 -25.57 -27.32
N ASN A 665 25.92 -24.49 -26.83
CA ASN A 665 27.24 -24.45 -26.10
C ASN A 665 27.91 -23.04 -26.00
N ARG A 666 27.46 -22.01 -26.72
CA ARG A 666 28.14 -20.70 -26.64
C ARG A 666 27.90 -19.99 -25.32
N ALA A 667 28.96 -19.45 -24.73
CA ALA A 667 28.90 -18.33 -23.80
C ALA A 667 28.45 -17.05 -24.55
N SER A 668 27.14 -16.95 -24.81
CA SER A 668 26.43 -15.84 -25.49
C SER A 668 26.70 -15.66 -26.99
N ASP A 669 25.72 -15.10 -27.72
CA ASP A 669 25.97 -14.43 -29.02
C ASP A 669 26.74 -13.12 -28.78
N LYS A 670 26.19 -12.35 -27.84
CA LYS A 670 26.76 -11.32 -26.96
C LYS A 670 25.57 -10.61 -26.30
N ALA A 671 25.67 -10.03 -25.11
CA ALA A 671 26.46 -10.24 -23.88
C ALA A 671 25.79 -9.26 -22.87
N TRP A 672 25.74 -9.46 -21.57
CA TRP A 672 26.82 -9.49 -20.58
C TRP A 672 26.20 -10.00 -19.25
N ILE A 673 26.78 -9.64 -18.10
CA ILE A 673 26.00 -9.30 -16.89
C ILE A 673 25.41 -7.90 -17.11
#